data_AF-A0A2N2GFS3-F1
#
_entry.id   AF-A0A2N2GFS3-F1
#
_cell.length_a   1.000
_cell.length_b   1.000
_cell.length_c   1.000
_cell.angle_alpha   90.00
_cell.angle_beta   90.00
_cell.angle_gamma   90.00
#
_symmetry.space_group_name_H-M   'P 1'
#
loop_
_entity.id
_entity.type
_entity.pdbx_description
1 polymer ?
#
loop_
_entity_poly.entity_id
_entity_poly.type
_entity_poly.pdbx_seq_one_letter_code
_entity_poly.pdbx_strand_id
1 'polypeptide(L)'
;MIHKRYGRRSDQSGMVNYNLDKHERFILCNCAIYLDRLLATYSVVDAETVSILADVLGPDISGLKNTLKKIMSLQKSEGREEDIEDNLLDPDNESDAICRMLRTAGKKTHKEFIASSRSALEKRIKKLAYSGKSEAEKRLCTLVKMFCLSDEEKTLAAFIYIVTVWQQAETYFVDHLHCQDIFGRRYLKMVLQMTDAELNQALTGTFARIEFFDLDQRRFNLNDNFAIFFQKPFNELLKKSYFSRFSGKTIPLESHLVDPVVTEHIINLLKTKRKAPNHILLYGPPGTGKTSYALGLAQKLGVSAYEIMREERNTASTRRAAILACLNMTNSGDGSLVVIDEADNLLNTRQSWFSRGETQDKGWLNQLLEEPWTRMIWITNNIDDIESSVLRRFAFSVHFREFNRRQRFILWESVLKRHHVRNRFPDEEINKLVARYPVSAAIINMAVAKALETSSARHSAFQDIMKMNLDAHLTLQNNGVKPRTADRIDDNYSIDGLHIEGNLPTIMEQIEAFDRCLREPDNHAVRNFNLLFYGPPGAGKSELARYIANHLDRELMVRRVSDIMSKYLGETEQNINRVFSEAEAMEAVLVIDEADSFLFNREFAVRSWEISQTNEFLTQMERFRGVLICTSNRFADLDSASIRRFNHKVGFRPLKPEGNVIFYKRLLTGLSETPLNSMETDMLEQIHDLTPGDFRIVRDRFAIFEAERISHTMMIDALREEARVKKVQEGKKTFGFMRSRA
;
A
#
# COMPACT_ATOMS: atom_id res chain seq x y z
N MET A 1 19.86 2.45 -23.53
CA MET A 1 21.17 2.51 -22.82
C MET A 1 21.75 1.09 -22.61
N ILE A 2 21.66 0.22 -23.64
CA ILE A 2 21.88 -1.24 -23.50
C ILE A 2 23.25 -1.69 -24.04
N HIS A 3 24.01 -0.81 -24.70
CA HIS A 3 25.28 -1.16 -25.32
C HIS A 3 26.50 -0.83 -24.45
N LYS A 4 26.77 -1.64 -23.42
CA LYS A 4 28.13 -1.68 -22.86
C LYS A 4 28.66 -3.12 -22.80
N ARG A 5 29.65 -3.33 -23.68
CA ARG A 5 30.69 -4.36 -23.73
C ARG A 5 30.28 -5.76 -24.20
N TYR A 6 30.19 -5.91 -25.53
CA TYR A 6 30.90 -6.97 -26.27
C TYR A 6 31.36 -6.40 -27.61
N GLY A 7 32.20 -5.36 -27.56
CA GLY A 7 32.82 -4.77 -28.74
C GLY A 7 34.00 -5.62 -29.22
N ARG A 8 34.16 -5.71 -30.54
CA ARG A 8 35.33 -6.23 -31.28
C ARG A 8 36.62 -6.08 -30.46
N ARG A 9 37.23 -7.19 -30.06
CA ARG A 9 38.70 -7.22 -29.88
C ARG A 9 39.31 -7.18 -31.27
N SER A 10 39.61 -5.97 -31.72
CA SER A 10 40.61 -5.76 -32.77
C SER A 10 41.97 -6.03 -32.16
N ASP A 11 42.46 -7.27 -32.27
CA ASP A 11 43.90 -7.54 -32.14
C ASP A 11 44.42 -7.97 -33.50
N GLN A 12 45.32 -7.14 -34.01
CA GLN A 12 46.15 -7.39 -35.17
C GLN A 12 46.99 -8.64 -34.95
N SER A 13 47.10 -9.47 -35.98
CA SER A 13 48.15 -10.50 -36.18
C SER A 13 48.39 -11.49 -35.03
N GLY A 14 47.83 -12.70 -35.15
CA GLY A 14 48.24 -13.84 -34.33
C GLY A 14 47.17 -14.91 -34.18
N MET A 15 47.50 -16.14 -34.60
CA MET A 15 46.69 -17.37 -34.53
C MET A 15 45.58 -17.40 -33.47
N VAL A 16 44.32 -17.44 -33.93
CA VAL A 16 43.12 -17.54 -33.09
C VAL A 16 43.09 -18.88 -32.35
N ASN A 17 43.11 -18.80 -31.02
CA ASN A 17 43.09 -19.93 -30.10
C ASN A 17 41.66 -20.54 -30.04
N TYR A 18 41.46 -21.73 -30.61
CA TYR A 18 40.16 -22.43 -30.72
C TYR A 18 39.76 -23.17 -29.44
N ASN A 19 39.39 -22.46 -28.39
CA ASN A 19 38.64 -23.08 -27.29
C ASN A 19 37.42 -22.23 -26.94
N LEU A 20 36.40 -22.31 -27.82
CA LEU A 20 35.07 -21.76 -27.54
C LEU A 20 34.54 -22.33 -26.22
N ASP A 21 34.08 -21.46 -25.34
CA ASP A 21 33.48 -21.88 -24.09
C ASP A 21 32.08 -22.51 -24.32
N LYS A 22 31.46 -23.06 -23.28
CA LYS A 22 30.14 -23.71 -23.43
C LYS A 22 29.03 -22.72 -23.77
N HIS A 23 29.17 -21.45 -23.37
CA HIS A 23 28.18 -20.40 -23.61
C HIS A 23 28.21 -19.94 -25.07
N GLU A 24 29.40 -19.69 -25.61
CA GLU A 24 29.61 -19.37 -27.02
C GLU A 24 29.15 -20.54 -27.91
N ARG A 25 29.47 -21.79 -27.53
CA ARG A 25 28.98 -22.97 -28.25
C ARG A 25 27.46 -23.08 -28.24
N PHE A 26 26.79 -22.74 -27.13
CA PHE A 26 25.33 -22.71 -27.06
C PHE A 26 24.73 -21.73 -28.07
N ILE A 27 25.24 -20.49 -28.09
CA ILE A 27 24.77 -19.43 -28.99
C ILE A 27 24.98 -19.84 -30.44
N LEU A 28 26.21 -20.18 -30.81
CA LEU A 28 26.56 -20.52 -32.19
C LEU A 28 25.83 -21.77 -32.69
N CYS A 29 25.62 -22.78 -31.82
CA CYS A 29 24.90 -23.99 -32.20
C CYS A 29 23.42 -23.70 -32.50
N ASN A 30 22.75 -22.92 -31.64
CA ASN A 30 21.36 -22.55 -31.89
C ASN A 30 21.23 -21.63 -33.11
N CYS A 31 22.12 -20.66 -33.31
CA CYS A 31 22.13 -19.84 -34.52
C CYS A 31 22.34 -20.69 -35.78
N ALA A 32 23.22 -21.69 -35.74
CA ALA A 32 23.40 -22.61 -36.86
C ALA A 32 22.13 -23.42 -37.17
N ILE A 33 21.42 -23.89 -36.13
CA ILE A 33 20.12 -24.57 -36.26
C ILE A 33 19.08 -23.62 -36.88
N TYR A 34 19.02 -22.38 -36.39
CA TYR A 34 18.08 -21.36 -36.88
C TYR A 34 18.31 -21.03 -38.35
N LEU A 35 19.57 -20.84 -38.76
CA LEU A 35 19.93 -20.58 -40.15
C LEU A 35 19.66 -21.78 -41.05
N ASP A 36 19.93 -23.02 -40.61
CA ASP A 36 19.64 -24.22 -41.41
C ASP A 36 18.13 -24.34 -41.69
N ARG A 37 17.31 -24.14 -40.66
CA ARG A 37 15.84 -24.16 -40.76
C ARG A 37 15.31 -23.05 -41.66
N LEU A 38 15.88 -21.84 -41.54
CA LEU A 38 15.51 -20.72 -42.39
C LEU A 38 15.85 -21.01 -43.84
N LEU A 39 17.09 -21.41 -44.16
CA LEU A 39 17.55 -21.71 -45.51
C LEU A 39 16.84 -22.90 -46.16
N ALA A 40 16.28 -23.82 -45.36
CA ALA A 40 15.45 -24.91 -45.88
C ALA A 40 14.15 -24.40 -46.55
N THR A 41 13.64 -23.24 -46.11
CA THR A 41 12.32 -22.73 -46.51
C THR A 41 12.42 -21.39 -47.25
N TYR A 42 13.33 -20.53 -46.84
CA TYR A 42 13.62 -19.22 -47.40
C TYR A 42 14.88 -19.30 -48.27
N SER A 43 14.68 -19.28 -49.59
CA SER A 43 15.75 -19.49 -50.56
C SER A 43 16.43 -18.22 -51.04
N VAL A 44 16.17 -17.06 -50.43
CA VAL A 44 16.82 -15.80 -50.79
C VAL A 44 18.07 -15.63 -49.93
N VAL A 45 19.18 -15.32 -50.57
CA VAL A 45 20.48 -15.08 -49.91
C VAL A 45 20.93 -13.65 -50.24
N ASP A 46 20.82 -12.77 -49.26
CA ASP A 46 21.32 -11.39 -49.27
C ASP A 46 22.59 -11.23 -48.40
N ALA A 47 23.15 -10.02 -48.40
CA ALA A 47 24.47 -9.75 -47.84
C ALA A 47 24.48 -10.00 -46.32
N GLU A 48 23.38 -9.66 -45.65
CA GLU A 48 23.16 -9.90 -44.23
C GLU A 48 23.09 -11.41 -43.94
N THR A 49 22.44 -12.20 -44.81
CA THR A 49 22.41 -13.67 -44.70
C THR A 49 23.81 -14.28 -44.87
N VAL A 50 24.62 -13.78 -45.80
CA VAL A 50 26.01 -14.25 -45.97
C VAL A 50 26.87 -13.86 -44.78
N SER A 51 26.69 -12.65 -44.26
CA SER A 51 27.42 -12.12 -43.10
C SER A 51 27.20 -12.98 -41.85
N ILE A 52 25.93 -13.26 -41.48
CA ILE A 52 25.64 -14.10 -40.32
C ILE A 52 26.10 -15.55 -40.52
N LEU A 53 26.08 -16.07 -41.76
CA LEU A 53 26.66 -17.39 -42.07
C LEU A 53 28.17 -17.42 -41.83
N ALA A 54 28.88 -16.34 -42.17
CA ALA A 54 30.30 -16.20 -41.89
C ALA A 54 30.59 -16.21 -40.39
N ASP A 55 29.83 -15.43 -39.62
CA ASP A 55 29.98 -15.36 -38.17
C ASP A 55 29.72 -16.72 -37.49
N VAL A 56 28.69 -17.45 -37.92
CA VAL A 56 28.31 -18.75 -37.32
C VAL A 56 29.24 -19.90 -37.73
N LEU A 57 29.64 -19.95 -39.01
CA LEU A 57 30.54 -20.99 -39.53
C LEU A 57 32.00 -20.75 -39.11
N GLY A 58 32.40 -19.49 -38.90
CA GLY A 58 33.77 -19.10 -38.60
C GLY A 58 34.75 -19.67 -39.63
N PRO A 59 35.73 -20.50 -39.25
CA PRO A 59 36.72 -21.05 -40.19
C PRO A 59 36.12 -21.97 -41.25
N ASP A 60 34.95 -22.57 -40.96
CA ASP A 60 34.31 -23.55 -41.83
C ASP A 60 33.70 -22.86 -43.09
N ILE A 61 33.58 -21.53 -43.11
CA ILE A 61 33.13 -20.79 -44.29
C ILE A 61 34.09 -20.92 -45.48
N SER A 62 35.38 -21.18 -45.24
CA SER A 62 36.37 -21.41 -46.31
C SER A 62 35.97 -22.55 -47.26
N GLY A 63 35.31 -23.59 -46.75
CA GLY A 63 34.77 -24.67 -47.60
C GLY A 63 33.63 -24.20 -48.52
N LEU A 64 32.84 -23.25 -48.03
CA LEU A 64 31.76 -22.59 -48.76
C LEU A 64 32.33 -21.64 -49.83
N LYS A 65 33.36 -20.86 -49.48
CA LYS A 65 34.12 -20.00 -50.42
C LYS A 65 34.72 -20.81 -51.57
N ASN A 66 35.35 -21.94 -51.28
CA ASN A 66 35.93 -22.82 -52.30
C ASN A 66 34.86 -23.42 -53.23
N THR A 67 33.68 -23.72 -52.69
CA THR A 67 32.56 -24.25 -53.49
C THR A 67 32.02 -23.16 -54.42
N LEU A 68 31.88 -21.93 -53.95
CA LEU A 68 31.52 -20.76 -54.77
C LEU A 68 32.53 -20.51 -55.90
N LYS A 69 33.84 -20.45 -55.57
CA LYS A 69 34.91 -20.28 -56.55
C LYS A 69 34.82 -21.34 -57.66
N LYS A 70 34.59 -22.60 -57.27
CA LYS A 70 34.47 -23.73 -58.21
C LYS A 70 33.22 -23.66 -59.09
N ILE A 71 32.09 -23.19 -58.56
CA ILE A 71 30.85 -23.03 -59.35
C ILE A 71 31.02 -21.89 -60.37
N MET A 72 31.72 -20.83 -60.01
CA MET A 72 31.91 -19.67 -60.89
C MET A 72 33.01 -19.86 -61.92
N SER A 73 34.08 -20.62 -61.61
CA SER A 73 35.07 -21.02 -62.61
C SER A 73 34.46 -21.87 -63.75
N LEU A 74 33.29 -22.48 -63.51
CA LEU A 74 32.55 -23.27 -64.50
C LEU A 74 31.57 -22.44 -65.37
N GLN A 75 31.34 -21.16 -65.08
CA GLN A 75 30.37 -20.28 -65.79
C GLN A 75 31.02 -19.24 -66.74
N LYS A 76 32.30 -19.41 -67.12
CA LYS A 76 33.14 -18.39 -67.77
C LYS A 76 32.50 -17.55 -68.91
N SER A 77 32.73 -16.24 -68.82
CA SER A 77 33.29 -15.42 -69.91
C SER A 77 34.60 -14.79 -69.41
N GLU A 78 35.63 -14.78 -70.26
CA GLU A 78 36.98 -14.29 -69.97
C GLU A 78 36.99 -12.82 -69.52
N GLY A 79 37.80 -12.50 -68.49
CA GLY A 79 38.07 -11.12 -68.05
C GLY A 79 37.62 -10.72 -66.62
N ARG A 80 37.03 -11.62 -65.82
CA ARG A 80 36.55 -11.31 -64.44
C ARG A 80 37.34 -11.97 -63.29
N GLU A 81 38.39 -12.73 -63.55
CA GLU A 81 39.10 -13.48 -62.49
C GLU A 81 39.90 -12.58 -61.53
N GLU A 82 40.52 -11.49 -61.99
CA GLU A 82 41.34 -10.59 -61.15
C GLU A 82 40.50 -9.74 -60.17
N ASP A 83 39.37 -9.16 -60.61
CA ASP A 83 38.46 -8.40 -59.73
C ASP A 83 37.76 -9.27 -58.66
N ILE A 84 37.64 -10.58 -58.88
CA ILE A 84 36.97 -11.50 -57.94
C ILE A 84 37.90 -11.85 -56.78
N GLU A 85 39.20 -12.05 -57.03
CA GLU A 85 40.14 -12.40 -55.96
C GLU A 85 40.40 -11.21 -55.03
N ASP A 86 40.55 -10.00 -55.56
CA ASP A 86 40.79 -8.80 -54.75
C ASP A 86 39.58 -8.43 -53.87
N ASN A 87 38.34 -8.57 -54.37
CA ASN A 87 37.13 -8.29 -53.59
C ASN A 87 36.80 -9.37 -52.52
N LEU A 88 37.31 -10.60 -52.65
CA LEU A 88 37.15 -11.68 -51.66
C LEU A 88 38.24 -11.64 -50.57
N LEU A 89 39.27 -10.82 -50.75
CA LEU A 89 40.36 -10.63 -49.78
C LEU A 89 40.05 -9.51 -48.77
N ASP A 90 39.13 -8.60 -49.07
CA ASP A 90 38.65 -7.56 -48.16
C ASP A 90 37.52 -8.10 -47.24
N PRO A 91 37.77 -8.32 -45.93
CA PRO A 91 36.79 -8.87 -45.01
C PRO A 91 35.55 -7.97 -44.85
N ASP A 92 35.67 -6.66 -45.06
CA ASP A 92 34.58 -5.71 -44.85
C ASP A 92 33.61 -5.64 -46.06
N ASN A 93 34.00 -6.16 -47.23
CA ASN A 93 33.19 -6.14 -48.47
C ASN A 93 32.85 -7.54 -49.01
N GLU A 94 33.26 -8.59 -48.28
CA GLU A 94 33.17 -9.98 -48.72
C GLU A 94 31.73 -10.47 -48.93
N SER A 95 30.82 -10.14 -48.01
CA SER A 95 29.41 -10.55 -48.09
C SER A 95 28.71 -9.94 -49.32
N ASP A 96 29.00 -8.67 -49.61
CA ASP A 96 28.46 -7.95 -50.77
C ASP A 96 29.03 -8.47 -52.09
N ALA A 97 30.31 -8.87 -52.11
CA ALA A 97 30.91 -9.54 -53.27
C ALA A 97 30.19 -10.87 -53.57
N ILE A 98 30.01 -11.72 -52.56
CA ILE A 98 29.31 -13.01 -52.69
C ILE A 98 27.85 -12.80 -53.16
N CYS A 99 27.16 -11.79 -52.65
CA CYS A 99 25.79 -11.51 -53.08
C CYS A 99 25.69 -10.95 -54.49
N ARG A 100 26.60 -10.07 -54.91
CA ARG A 100 26.70 -9.62 -56.32
C ARG A 100 26.92 -10.81 -57.26
N MET A 101 27.77 -11.74 -56.86
CA MET A 101 28.03 -12.98 -57.58
C MET A 101 26.76 -13.86 -57.67
N LEU A 102 26.05 -14.07 -56.56
CA LEU A 102 24.82 -14.86 -56.54
C LEU A 102 23.64 -14.23 -57.32
N ARG A 103 23.57 -12.89 -57.39
CA ARG A 103 22.55 -12.17 -58.18
C ARG A 103 22.71 -12.37 -59.69
N THR A 104 23.95 -12.50 -60.15
CA THR A 104 24.26 -12.72 -61.58
C THR A 104 24.25 -14.20 -61.95
N ALA A 105 24.25 -15.10 -60.96
CA ALA A 105 24.23 -16.54 -61.16
C ALA A 105 22.81 -17.10 -61.39
N GLY A 106 22.71 -18.18 -62.16
CA GLY A 106 21.42 -18.85 -62.43
C GLY A 106 20.81 -19.57 -61.22
N LYS A 107 19.50 -19.89 -61.29
CA LYS A 107 18.76 -20.59 -60.21
C LYS A 107 19.43 -21.88 -59.69
N LYS A 108 20.16 -22.59 -60.55
CA LYS A 108 20.89 -23.82 -60.19
C LYS A 108 22.02 -23.55 -59.20
N THR A 109 22.84 -22.53 -59.49
CA THR A 109 23.93 -22.08 -58.62
C THR A 109 23.42 -21.61 -57.26
N HIS A 110 22.27 -20.91 -57.24
CA HIS A 110 21.65 -20.47 -56.00
C HIS A 110 21.23 -21.66 -55.12
N LYS A 111 20.63 -22.70 -55.72
CA LYS A 111 20.27 -23.94 -55.00
C LYS A 111 21.49 -24.71 -54.50
N GLU A 112 22.56 -24.79 -55.29
CA GLU A 112 23.80 -25.45 -54.89
C GLU A 112 24.50 -24.71 -53.74
N PHE A 113 24.47 -23.37 -53.75
CA PHE A 113 24.98 -22.56 -52.65
C PHE A 113 24.21 -22.80 -51.35
N ILE A 114 22.88 -22.78 -51.40
CA ILE A 114 22.03 -23.06 -50.23
C ILE A 114 22.29 -24.47 -49.69
N ALA A 115 22.34 -25.49 -50.57
CA ALA A 115 22.62 -26.87 -50.17
C ALA A 115 24.01 -27.01 -49.51
N SER A 116 25.01 -26.33 -50.05
CA SER A 116 26.38 -26.32 -49.49
C SER A 116 26.42 -25.61 -48.14
N SER A 117 25.70 -24.50 -48.00
CA SER A 117 25.58 -23.75 -46.74
C SER A 117 24.94 -24.59 -45.64
N ARG A 118 23.83 -25.26 -45.96
CA ARG A 118 23.15 -26.17 -45.03
C ARG A 118 24.03 -27.34 -44.61
N SER A 119 24.74 -27.97 -45.56
CA SER A 119 25.70 -29.03 -45.24
C SER A 119 26.85 -28.55 -44.34
N ALA A 120 27.33 -27.32 -44.54
CA ALA A 120 28.34 -26.73 -43.66
C ALA A 120 27.79 -26.45 -42.25
N LEU A 121 26.55 -25.94 -42.14
CA LEU A 121 25.87 -25.72 -40.86
C LEU A 121 25.65 -27.03 -40.09
N GLU A 122 25.19 -28.10 -40.75
CA GLU A 122 25.02 -29.42 -40.11
C GLU A 122 26.34 -29.96 -39.55
N LYS A 123 27.45 -29.82 -40.29
CA LYS A 123 28.79 -30.18 -39.80
C LYS A 123 29.19 -29.31 -38.61
N ARG A 124 28.90 -28.00 -38.67
CA ARG A 124 29.19 -27.04 -37.60
C ARG A 124 28.43 -27.38 -36.31
N ILE A 125 27.14 -27.69 -36.40
CA ILE A 125 26.29 -28.12 -35.27
C ILE A 125 26.91 -29.32 -34.56
N LYS A 126 27.35 -30.34 -35.31
CA LYS A 126 28.02 -31.53 -34.73
C LYS A 126 29.33 -31.17 -34.03
N LYS A 127 30.13 -30.26 -34.59
CA LYS A 127 31.39 -29.78 -33.96
C LYS A 127 31.15 -28.95 -32.70
N LEU A 128 30.06 -28.19 -32.66
CA LEU A 128 29.70 -27.33 -31.54
C LEU A 128 29.04 -28.09 -30.38
N ALA A 129 28.70 -29.37 -30.55
CA ALA A 129 28.15 -30.20 -29.50
C ALA A 129 29.09 -30.28 -28.28
N TYR A 130 28.52 -30.26 -27.09
CA TYR A 130 29.27 -30.36 -25.82
C TYR A 130 28.44 -31.11 -24.77
N SER A 131 29.10 -31.56 -23.70
CA SER A 131 28.47 -32.25 -22.57
C SER A 131 28.15 -31.31 -21.41
N GLY A 132 27.07 -31.64 -20.68
CA GLY A 132 26.56 -30.82 -19.56
C GLY A 132 25.78 -29.59 -20.04
N LYS A 133 25.53 -28.65 -19.14
CA LYS A 133 24.80 -27.41 -19.43
C LYS A 133 25.72 -26.18 -19.38
N SER A 134 25.59 -25.31 -20.37
CA SER A 134 26.17 -23.96 -20.35
C SER A 134 25.50 -23.08 -19.29
N GLU A 135 26.11 -21.94 -18.97
CA GLU A 135 25.51 -20.98 -18.05
C GLU A 135 24.20 -20.39 -18.61
N ALA A 136 24.13 -20.17 -19.93
CA ALA A 136 22.90 -19.76 -20.62
C ALA A 136 21.77 -20.77 -20.43
N GLU A 137 22.05 -22.05 -20.65
CA GLU A 137 21.05 -23.12 -20.48
C GLU A 137 20.60 -23.26 -19.03
N LYS A 138 21.48 -23.06 -18.04
CA LYS A 138 21.10 -23.04 -16.63
C LYS A 138 20.17 -21.86 -16.32
N ARG A 139 20.43 -20.67 -16.88
CA ARG A 139 19.54 -19.50 -16.73
C ARG A 139 18.18 -19.74 -17.37
N LEU A 140 18.15 -20.24 -18.60
CA LEU A 140 16.91 -20.60 -19.29
C LEU A 140 16.13 -21.69 -18.55
N CYS A 141 16.79 -22.76 -18.10
CA CYS A 141 16.16 -23.82 -17.30
C CYS A 141 15.52 -23.26 -16.02
N THR A 142 16.15 -22.24 -15.44
CA THR A 142 15.64 -21.60 -14.24
C THR A 142 14.44 -20.72 -14.54
N LEU A 143 14.48 -19.91 -15.60
CA LEU A 143 13.35 -19.12 -16.07
C LEU A 143 12.12 -20.01 -16.35
N VAL A 144 12.35 -21.15 -17.03
CA VAL A 144 11.32 -22.17 -17.30
C VAL A 144 10.72 -22.70 -16.00
N LYS A 145 11.54 -22.96 -14.98
CA LYS A 145 11.03 -23.41 -13.67
C LYS A 145 10.26 -22.33 -12.92
N MET A 146 10.73 -21.08 -12.93
CA MET A 146 10.08 -19.98 -12.22
C MET A 146 8.68 -19.70 -12.73
N PHE A 147 8.47 -19.81 -14.04
CA PHE A 147 7.19 -19.45 -14.66
C PHE A 147 6.43 -20.65 -15.22
N CYS A 148 6.92 -21.87 -15.03
CA CYS A 148 6.35 -23.10 -15.61
C CYS A 148 6.11 -22.96 -17.12
N LEU A 149 7.11 -22.44 -17.84
CA LEU A 149 7.01 -22.19 -19.28
C LEU A 149 6.78 -23.50 -20.05
N SER A 150 5.88 -23.44 -21.03
CA SER A 150 5.67 -24.49 -22.04
C SER A 150 6.91 -24.73 -22.91
N ASP A 151 6.93 -25.81 -23.69
CA ASP A 151 8.04 -26.10 -24.59
C ASP A 151 8.17 -25.03 -25.69
N GLU A 152 7.05 -24.48 -26.15
CA GLU A 152 7.01 -23.37 -27.10
C GLU A 152 7.58 -22.10 -26.48
N GLU A 153 7.14 -21.73 -25.27
CA GLU A 153 7.65 -20.56 -24.55
C GLU A 153 9.14 -20.68 -24.23
N LYS A 154 9.60 -21.87 -23.84
CA LYS A 154 11.02 -22.17 -23.62
C LYS A 154 11.83 -21.95 -24.89
N THR A 155 11.31 -22.38 -26.03
CA THR A 155 11.99 -22.26 -27.33
C THR A 155 12.07 -20.78 -27.75
N LEU A 156 10.99 -20.02 -27.56
CA LEU A 156 10.99 -18.58 -27.78
C LEU A 156 11.93 -17.84 -26.81
N ALA A 157 11.96 -18.20 -25.52
CA ALA A 157 12.89 -17.63 -24.54
C ALA A 157 14.36 -17.85 -24.92
N ALA A 158 14.70 -19.04 -25.46
CA ALA A 158 16.05 -19.33 -25.92
C ALA A 158 16.45 -18.44 -27.11
N PHE A 159 15.54 -18.23 -28.06
CA PHE A 159 15.75 -17.29 -29.16
C PHE A 159 15.95 -15.85 -28.66
N ILE A 160 15.06 -15.38 -27.77
CA ILE A 160 15.14 -14.03 -27.19
C ILE A 160 16.45 -13.82 -26.42
N TYR A 161 16.89 -14.82 -25.65
CA TYR A 161 18.19 -14.79 -24.99
C TYR A 161 19.33 -14.56 -25.97
N ILE A 162 19.35 -15.32 -27.07
CA ILE A 162 20.42 -15.26 -28.07
C ILE A 162 20.49 -13.88 -28.73
N VAL A 163 19.35 -13.35 -29.20
CA VAL A 163 19.32 -12.03 -29.84
C VAL A 163 19.58 -10.89 -28.86
N THR A 164 19.34 -11.09 -27.56
CA THR A 164 19.65 -10.08 -26.53
C THR A 164 21.13 -10.05 -26.16
N VAL A 165 21.83 -11.20 -26.23
CA VAL A 165 23.22 -11.34 -25.73
C VAL A 165 24.25 -11.27 -26.86
N TRP A 166 23.89 -11.66 -28.09
CA TRP A 166 24.82 -11.71 -29.22
C TRP A 166 24.41 -10.75 -30.34
N GLN A 167 25.20 -9.69 -30.51
CA GLN A 167 24.92 -8.57 -31.43
C GLN A 167 24.68 -9.02 -32.88
N GLN A 168 25.44 -10.00 -33.36
CA GLN A 168 25.29 -10.52 -34.72
C GLN A 168 23.90 -11.14 -34.95
N ALA A 169 23.38 -11.88 -33.96
CA ALA A 169 22.04 -12.42 -34.02
C ALA A 169 20.96 -11.33 -33.92
N GLU A 170 21.19 -10.29 -33.11
CA GLU A 170 20.30 -9.10 -33.07
C GLU A 170 20.21 -8.45 -34.45
N THR A 171 21.35 -8.09 -35.05
CA THR A 171 21.40 -7.43 -36.36
C THR A 171 20.71 -8.26 -37.45
N TYR A 172 20.88 -9.57 -37.45
CA TYR A 172 20.25 -10.41 -38.48
C TYR A 172 18.77 -10.70 -38.20
N PHE A 173 18.44 -11.27 -37.04
CA PHE A 173 17.07 -11.74 -36.79
C PHE A 173 16.10 -10.60 -36.40
N VAL A 174 16.61 -9.55 -35.76
CA VAL A 174 15.79 -8.43 -35.28
C VAL A 174 15.82 -7.27 -36.27
N ASP A 175 17.00 -6.77 -36.64
CA ASP A 175 17.09 -5.58 -37.49
C ASP A 175 16.83 -5.88 -38.96
N HIS A 176 17.29 -7.03 -39.48
CA HIS A 176 17.14 -7.38 -40.89
C HIS A 176 15.86 -8.20 -41.17
N LEU A 177 15.62 -9.31 -40.45
CA LEU A 177 14.42 -10.14 -40.65
C LEU A 177 13.17 -9.61 -39.95
N HIS A 178 13.31 -8.67 -39.01
CA HIS A 178 12.21 -8.12 -38.24
C HIS A 178 11.36 -9.19 -37.54
N CYS A 179 11.98 -10.25 -36.99
CA CYS A 179 11.26 -11.39 -36.38
C CYS A 179 10.27 -10.99 -35.27
N GLN A 180 10.47 -9.83 -34.64
CA GLN A 180 9.58 -9.27 -33.61
C GLN A 180 8.28 -8.64 -34.18
N ASP A 181 8.27 -8.30 -35.47
CA ASP A 181 7.17 -7.64 -36.16
C ASP A 181 6.17 -8.65 -36.70
N ILE A 182 4.90 -8.24 -36.83
CA ILE A 182 3.84 -9.08 -37.44
C ILE A 182 4.28 -9.69 -38.79
N PHE A 183 4.96 -8.91 -39.64
CA PHE A 183 5.41 -9.39 -40.96
C PHE A 183 6.61 -10.35 -40.88
N GLY A 184 7.54 -10.11 -39.94
CA GLY A 184 8.72 -10.95 -39.77
C GLY A 184 8.46 -12.22 -38.95
N ARG A 185 7.32 -12.33 -38.25
CA ARG A 185 6.88 -13.57 -37.57
C ARG A 185 6.88 -14.80 -38.48
N ARG A 186 6.72 -14.63 -39.79
CA ARG A 186 6.86 -15.75 -40.75
C ARG A 186 8.25 -16.40 -40.69
N TYR A 187 9.30 -15.60 -40.51
CA TYR A 187 10.68 -16.08 -40.39
C TYR A 187 10.93 -16.65 -38.99
N LEU A 188 10.39 -16.01 -37.95
CA LEU A 188 10.44 -16.52 -36.59
C LEU A 188 9.84 -17.93 -36.49
N LYS A 189 8.67 -18.17 -37.11
CA LYS A 189 8.05 -19.49 -37.19
C LYS A 189 8.95 -20.53 -37.87
N MET A 190 9.61 -20.16 -38.97
CA MET A 190 10.55 -21.05 -39.66
C MET A 190 11.75 -21.42 -38.77
N VAL A 191 12.35 -20.41 -38.13
CA VAL A 191 13.50 -20.55 -37.24
C VAL A 191 13.18 -21.40 -36.02
N LEU A 192 12.02 -21.19 -35.39
CA LEU A 192 11.59 -21.93 -34.21
C LEU A 192 10.89 -23.25 -34.53
N GLN A 193 10.54 -23.50 -35.79
CA GLN A 193 9.67 -24.61 -36.23
C GLN A 193 8.33 -24.64 -35.52
N MET A 194 7.68 -23.47 -35.45
CA MET A 194 6.36 -23.31 -34.83
C MET A 194 5.28 -23.03 -35.87
N THR A 195 4.09 -23.54 -35.60
CA THR A 195 2.84 -23.13 -36.26
C THR A 195 2.39 -21.75 -35.79
N ASP A 196 1.45 -21.14 -36.51
CA ASP A 196 0.82 -19.88 -36.08
C ASP A 196 0.11 -20.02 -34.72
N ALA A 197 -0.50 -21.19 -34.46
CA ALA A 197 -1.18 -21.46 -33.19
C ALA A 197 -0.19 -21.52 -32.03
N GLU A 198 0.91 -22.27 -32.17
CA GLU A 198 1.95 -22.42 -31.14
C GLU A 198 2.65 -21.10 -30.83
N LEU A 199 3.02 -20.32 -31.86
CA LEU A 199 3.66 -19.02 -31.64
C LEU A 199 2.70 -18.03 -30.95
N ASN A 200 1.44 -17.98 -31.38
CA ASN A 200 0.44 -17.13 -30.72
C ASN A 200 0.19 -17.58 -29.28
N GLN A 201 0.13 -18.89 -29.02
CA GLN A 201 0.00 -19.43 -27.67
C GLN A 201 1.20 -19.05 -26.79
N ALA A 202 2.43 -19.13 -27.30
CA ALA A 202 3.62 -18.69 -26.56
C ALA A 202 3.57 -17.20 -26.21
N LEU A 203 3.13 -16.35 -27.15
CA LEU A 203 3.05 -14.90 -26.93
C LEU A 203 1.88 -14.50 -26.01
N THR A 204 0.78 -15.25 -26.01
CA THR A 204 -0.46 -14.92 -25.27
C THR A 204 -0.64 -15.74 -23.99
N GLY A 205 0.25 -16.70 -23.74
CA GLY A 205 0.25 -17.58 -22.57
C GLY A 205 0.86 -16.93 -21.32
N THR A 206 1.83 -17.61 -20.73
CA THR A 206 2.52 -17.18 -19.51
C THR A 206 3.26 -15.86 -19.73
N PHE A 207 3.88 -15.67 -20.90
CA PHE A 207 4.59 -14.43 -21.22
C PHE A 207 3.69 -13.19 -21.19
N ALA A 208 2.46 -13.26 -21.68
CA ALA A 208 1.52 -12.16 -21.56
C ALA A 208 1.11 -11.91 -20.10
N ARG A 209 0.87 -12.99 -19.33
CA ARG A 209 0.45 -12.90 -17.92
C ARG A 209 1.49 -12.22 -17.02
N ILE A 210 2.78 -12.41 -17.31
CA ILE A 210 3.87 -11.81 -16.55
C ILE A 210 4.43 -10.54 -17.20
N GLU A 211 3.85 -10.06 -18.31
CA GLU A 211 4.36 -8.95 -19.11
C GLU A 211 5.84 -9.14 -19.48
N PHE A 212 6.19 -10.35 -19.90
CA PHE A 212 7.54 -10.68 -20.35
C PHE A 212 7.94 -9.84 -21.58
N PHE A 213 6.95 -9.48 -22.40
CA PHE A 213 7.11 -8.61 -23.56
C PHE A 213 6.25 -7.35 -23.45
N ASP A 214 6.81 -6.22 -23.88
CA ASP A 214 6.05 -5.04 -24.23
C ASP A 214 5.44 -5.25 -25.62
N LEU A 215 4.12 -5.48 -25.63
CA LEU A 215 3.35 -5.68 -26.85
C LEU A 215 2.81 -4.33 -27.33
N ASP A 216 3.49 -3.71 -28.29
CA ASP A 216 2.90 -2.63 -29.07
C ASP A 216 2.15 -3.24 -30.27
N GLN A 217 1.12 -2.57 -30.82
CA GLN A 217 0.13 -3.16 -31.75
C GLN A 217 0.71 -3.93 -32.96
N ARG A 218 2.01 -3.82 -33.24
CA ARG A 218 2.71 -4.51 -34.33
C ARG A 218 4.02 -5.22 -33.97
N ARG A 219 4.53 -5.11 -32.73
CA ARG A 219 5.85 -5.62 -32.32
C ARG A 219 5.84 -6.15 -30.89
N PHE A 220 6.71 -7.11 -30.58
CA PHE A 220 6.94 -7.55 -29.20
C PHE A 220 8.41 -7.31 -28.83
N ASN A 221 8.67 -6.57 -27.76
CA ASN A 221 10.02 -6.32 -27.25
C ASN A 221 10.18 -6.92 -25.86
N LEU A 222 11.37 -7.43 -25.51
CA LEU A 222 11.65 -7.89 -24.16
C LEU A 222 11.48 -6.73 -23.17
N ASN A 223 10.65 -6.92 -22.16
CA ASN A 223 10.45 -5.91 -21.13
C ASN A 223 11.74 -5.76 -20.29
N ASP A 224 12.11 -4.51 -19.97
CA ASP A 224 13.33 -4.17 -19.23
C ASP A 224 13.45 -4.92 -17.89
N ASN A 225 12.33 -5.20 -17.23
CA ASN A 225 12.29 -5.96 -15.97
C ASN A 225 12.83 -7.39 -16.14
N PHE A 226 12.62 -7.99 -17.32
CA PHE A 226 13.07 -9.35 -17.63
C PHE A 226 14.45 -9.38 -18.31
N ALA A 227 14.89 -8.29 -18.92
CA ALA A 227 16.24 -8.20 -19.49
C ALA A 227 17.35 -8.52 -18.45
N ILE A 228 17.11 -8.18 -17.18
CA ILE A 228 18.05 -8.45 -16.08
C ILE A 228 18.29 -9.96 -15.88
N PHE A 229 17.33 -10.84 -16.18
CA PHE A 229 17.51 -12.30 -16.11
C PHE A 229 18.64 -12.80 -17.01
N PHE A 230 18.87 -12.10 -18.11
CA PHE A 230 19.88 -12.47 -19.08
C PHE A 230 21.25 -11.86 -18.77
N GLN A 231 21.29 -10.82 -17.93
CA GLN A 231 22.51 -10.09 -17.57
C GLN A 231 23.15 -10.55 -16.25
N LYS A 232 22.36 -10.92 -15.22
CA LYS A 232 22.88 -11.22 -13.86
C LYS A 232 22.84 -12.70 -13.48
N PRO A 233 23.72 -13.18 -12.58
CA PRO A 233 23.65 -14.53 -12.03
C PRO A 233 22.36 -14.76 -11.22
N PHE A 234 21.78 -15.95 -11.36
CA PHE A 234 20.47 -16.28 -10.78
C PHE A 234 20.36 -16.10 -9.25
N ASN A 235 21.40 -16.48 -8.51
CA ASN A 235 21.38 -16.38 -7.04
C ASN A 235 21.32 -14.92 -6.54
N GLU A 236 21.76 -13.95 -7.34
CA GLU A 236 21.65 -12.53 -7.03
C GLU A 236 20.27 -11.96 -7.33
N LEU A 237 19.59 -12.48 -8.36
CA LEU A 237 18.24 -12.08 -8.77
C LEU A 237 17.18 -12.48 -7.75
N LEU A 238 17.23 -13.73 -7.24
CA LEU A 238 16.24 -14.19 -6.27
C LEU A 238 16.29 -13.39 -4.96
N LYS A 239 17.49 -13.21 -4.39
CA LYS A 239 17.66 -12.62 -3.07
C LYS A 239 17.33 -11.12 -2.99
N LYS A 240 17.37 -10.40 -4.12
CA LYS A 240 17.18 -8.94 -4.15
C LYS A 240 15.94 -8.47 -4.88
N SER A 241 15.37 -9.25 -5.81
CA SER A 241 14.37 -8.71 -6.75
C SER A 241 12.98 -9.35 -6.64
N TYR A 242 12.86 -10.64 -6.29
CA TYR A 242 11.56 -11.34 -6.34
C TYR A 242 11.02 -11.77 -4.97
N PHE A 243 11.75 -12.61 -4.23
CA PHE A 243 11.28 -13.10 -2.93
C PHE A 243 12.44 -13.52 -2.03
N SER A 244 12.28 -13.38 -0.73
CA SER A 244 13.27 -13.78 0.27
C SER A 244 12.64 -14.64 1.37
N ARG A 245 13.47 -15.34 2.16
CA ARG A 245 12.95 -16.12 3.29
C ARG A 245 12.41 -15.13 4.33
N PHE A 246 11.13 -15.28 4.67
CA PHE A 246 10.47 -14.39 5.61
C PHE A 246 11.11 -14.56 6.98
N SER A 247 11.84 -13.53 7.40
CA SER A 247 12.71 -13.58 8.57
C SER A 247 12.79 -12.19 9.22
N GLY A 248 12.84 -12.17 10.55
CA GLY A 248 12.89 -10.94 11.32
C GLY A 248 12.71 -11.23 12.81
N LYS A 249 12.90 -10.21 13.65
CA LYS A 249 12.63 -10.33 15.09
C LYS A 249 11.12 -10.35 15.30
N THR A 250 10.60 -11.45 15.82
CA THR A 250 9.18 -11.62 16.11
C THR A 250 8.79 -11.02 17.45
N ILE A 251 7.55 -10.59 17.51
CA ILE A 251 6.83 -10.31 18.73
C ILE A 251 5.96 -11.55 19.01
N PRO A 252 5.82 -12.01 20.26
CA PRO A 252 4.91 -13.12 20.60
C PRO A 252 3.50 -12.85 20.09
N LEU A 253 2.81 -13.89 19.58
CA LEU A 253 1.47 -13.77 18.96
C LEU A 253 0.45 -13.15 19.93
N GLU A 254 0.61 -13.40 21.21
CA GLU A 254 -0.21 -12.90 22.30
C GLU A 254 -0.13 -11.37 22.45
N SER A 255 0.94 -10.75 21.94
CA SER A 255 1.11 -9.29 21.97
C SER A 255 0.35 -8.55 20.86
N HIS A 256 -0.23 -9.27 19.88
CA HIS A 256 -0.94 -8.68 18.75
C HIS A 256 -2.43 -8.42 19.01
N LEU A 257 -2.93 -8.76 20.21
CA LEU A 257 -4.31 -8.55 20.64
C LEU A 257 -5.35 -9.18 19.68
N VAL A 258 -4.95 -10.23 18.96
CA VAL A 258 -5.85 -11.09 18.18
C VAL A 258 -6.32 -12.21 19.09
N ASP A 259 -7.61 -12.54 19.02
CA ASP A 259 -8.22 -13.62 19.81
C ASP A 259 -7.39 -14.93 19.67
N PRO A 260 -6.99 -15.57 20.79
CA PRO A 260 -6.24 -16.82 20.76
C PRO A 260 -6.93 -17.93 19.95
N VAL A 261 -8.27 -18.03 20.00
CA VAL A 261 -9.06 -19.02 19.26
C VAL A 261 -8.96 -18.76 17.76
N VAL A 262 -9.04 -17.49 17.36
CA VAL A 262 -8.83 -17.07 15.96
C VAL A 262 -7.42 -17.41 15.50
N THR A 263 -6.42 -17.13 16.33
CA THR A 263 -5.02 -17.44 16.02
C THR A 263 -4.80 -18.95 15.84
N GLU A 264 -5.38 -19.77 16.72
CA GLU A 264 -5.31 -21.22 16.61
C GLU A 264 -6.03 -21.74 15.35
N HIS A 265 -7.18 -21.17 15.02
CA HIS A 265 -7.89 -21.49 13.79
C HIS A 265 -7.04 -21.21 12.53
N ILE A 266 -6.41 -20.04 12.45
CA ILE A 266 -5.52 -19.66 11.34
C ILE A 266 -4.32 -20.62 11.25
N ILE A 267 -3.72 -20.98 12.39
CA ILE A 267 -2.64 -21.98 12.43
C ILE A 267 -3.13 -23.31 11.86
N ASN A 268 -4.32 -23.78 12.22
CA ASN A 268 -4.88 -25.03 11.71
C ASN A 268 -5.18 -25.00 10.20
N LEU A 269 -5.59 -23.84 9.66
CA LEU A 269 -5.76 -23.64 8.22
C LEU A 269 -4.43 -23.69 7.47
N LEU A 270 -3.37 -23.10 8.04
CA LEU A 270 -2.07 -22.96 7.37
C LEU A 270 -1.10 -24.14 7.61
N LYS A 271 -1.26 -24.91 8.70
CA LYS A 271 -0.33 -25.98 9.10
C LYS A 271 -0.16 -27.07 8.06
N THR A 272 -1.27 -27.59 7.54
CA THR A 272 -1.27 -28.67 6.54
C THR A 272 -1.56 -28.13 5.15
N LYS A 273 -0.79 -28.56 4.16
CA LYS A 273 -1.09 -28.30 2.75
C LYS A 273 -2.31 -29.14 2.33
N ARG A 274 -3.40 -28.47 1.97
CA ARG A 274 -4.67 -29.08 1.57
C ARG A 274 -4.92 -28.86 0.08
N LYS A 275 -5.78 -29.67 -0.53
CA LYS A 275 -6.16 -29.51 -1.95
C LYS A 275 -6.84 -28.16 -2.19
N ALA A 276 -7.69 -27.76 -1.25
CA ALA A 276 -8.30 -26.44 -1.24
C ALA A 276 -7.24 -25.35 -0.93
N PRO A 277 -7.26 -24.22 -1.64
CA PRO A 277 -6.41 -23.08 -1.34
C PRO A 277 -6.77 -22.46 0.02
N ASN A 278 -5.77 -22.09 0.80
CA ASN A 278 -5.95 -21.42 2.10
C ASN A 278 -5.28 -20.05 2.07
N HIS A 279 -6.06 -19.04 1.69
CA HIS A 279 -5.63 -17.64 1.71
C HIS A 279 -6.20 -16.93 2.94
N ILE A 280 -5.33 -16.26 3.70
CA ILE A 280 -5.69 -15.46 4.87
C ILE A 280 -5.49 -13.98 4.54
N LEU A 281 -6.50 -13.15 4.79
CA LEU A 281 -6.42 -11.70 4.60
C LEU A 281 -6.25 -10.98 5.94
N LEU A 282 -5.15 -10.25 6.12
CA LEU A 282 -4.94 -9.34 7.24
C LEU A 282 -5.14 -7.90 6.74
N TYR A 283 -6.06 -7.16 7.34
CA TYR A 283 -6.38 -5.81 6.89
C TYR A 283 -6.62 -4.82 8.03
N GLY A 284 -6.44 -3.53 7.77
CA GLY A 284 -6.68 -2.45 8.73
C GLY A 284 -5.59 -1.37 8.68
N PRO A 285 -5.65 -0.34 9.53
CA PRO A 285 -4.74 0.81 9.45
C PRO A 285 -3.25 0.46 9.53
N PRO A 286 -2.36 1.30 8.96
CA PRO A 286 -0.92 1.09 9.04
C PRO A 286 -0.44 1.11 10.50
N GLY A 287 0.58 0.32 10.82
CA GLY A 287 1.16 0.27 12.16
C GLY A 287 0.41 -0.62 13.17
N THR A 288 -0.74 -1.20 12.85
CA THR A 288 -1.48 -2.11 13.77
C THR A 288 -0.82 -3.47 13.99
N GLY A 289 0.34 -3.75 13.37
CA GLY A 289 1.12 -4.96 13.60
C GLY A 289 0.78 -6.16 12.71
N LYS A 290 0.15 -5.93 11.56
CA LYS A 290 -0.22 -6.97 10.57
C LYS A 290 0.98 -7.80 10.10
N THR A 291 2.05 -7.15 9.65
CA THR A 291 3.29 -7.80 9.17
C THR A 291 3.99 -8.61 10.26
N SER A 292 4.06 -8.06 11.48
CA SER A 292 4.66 -8.75 12.62
C SER A 292 3.81 -9.93 13.12
N TYR A 293 2.48 -9.85 13.04
CA TYR A 293 1.58 -10.98 13.32
C TYR A 293 1.77 -12.11 12.30
N ALA A 294 1.86 -11.78 11.00
CA ALA A 294 2.16 -12.76 9.95
C ALA A 294 3.51 -13.46 10.19
N LEU A 295 4.52 -12.71 10.65
CA LEU A 295 5.84 -13.26 11.00
C LEU A 295 5.75 -14.20 12.22
N GLY A 296 4.98 -13.83 13.24
CA GLY A 296 4.69 -14.69 14.39
C GLY A 296 3.99 -15.99 14.00
N LEU A 297 3.02 -15.93 13.08
CA LEU A 297 2.33 -17.10 12.54
C LEU A 297 3.30 -18.03 11.81
N ALA A 298 4.09 -17.48 10.89
CA ALA A 298 5.09 -18.23 10.13
C ALA A 298 6.08 -18.97 11.04
N GLN A 299 6.57 -18.28 12.08
CA GLN A 299 7.51 -18.87 13.04
C GLN A 299 6.87 -19.99 13.88
N LYS A 300 5.65 -19.78 14.39
CA LYS A 300 4.93 -20.79 15.19
C LYS A 300 4.55 -22.03 14.37
N LEU A 301 4.27 -21.85 13.08
CA LEU A 301 3.99 -22.95 12.15
C LEU A 301 5.23 -23.81 11.85
N GLY A 302 6.44 -23.24 11.98
CA GLY A 302 7.69 -23.93 11.66
C GLY A 302 7.86 -24.25 10.16
N VAL A 303 7.07 -23.62 9.29
CA VAL A 303 7.11 -23.83 7.83
C VAL A 303 8.05 -22.84 7.14
N SER A 304 8.57 -23.20 5.98
CA SER A 304 9.34 -22.27 5.14
C SER A 304 8.43 -21.18 4.59
N ALA A 305 8.48 -19.99 5.20
CA ALA A 305 7.76 -18.81 4.76
C ALA A 305 8.63 -17.91 3.88
N TYR A 306 8.03 -17.31 2.85
CA TYR A 306 8.70 -16.42 1.91
C TYR A 306 7.92 -15.12 1.75
N GLU A 307 8.64 -14.02 1.70
CA GLU A 307 8.09 -12.68 1.49
C GLU A 307 8.39 -12.21 0.07
N ILE A 308 7.37 -11.65 -0.58
CA ILE A 308 7.52 -11.02 -1.89
C ILE A 308 8.19 -9.66 -1.72
N MET A 309 9.34 -9.48 -2.37
CA MET A 309 10.13 -8.25 -2.26
C MET A 309 9.46 -7.10 -3.02
N ARG A 310 9.69 -5.87 -2.54
CA ARG A 310 9.18 -4.64 -3.16
C ARG A 310 10.25 -4.05 -4.08
N GLU A 311 9.90 -3.80 -5.33
CA GLU A 311 10.73 -3.03 -6.27
C GLU A 311 10.34 -1.55 -6.27
N GLU A 312 11.26 -0.67 -6.69
CA GLU A 312 11.07 0.79 -6.71
C GLU A 312 9.84 1.26 -7.51
N ARG A 313 9.39 0.50 -8.52
CA ARG A 313 8.22 0.82 -9.35
C ARG A 313 6.92 0.12 -8.95
N ASN A 314 6.95 -0.83 -8.00
CA ASN A 314 5.82 -1.55 -7.38
C ASN A 314 4.55 -1.75 -8.27
N THR A 315 4.72 -2.16 -9.54
CA THR A 315 3.61 -2.39 -10.48
C THR A 315 2.94 -3.73 -10.21
N ALA A 316 1.69 -3.89 -10.65
CA ALA A 316 0.98 -5.17 -10.52
C ALA A 316 1.76 -6.31 -11.21
N SER A 317 2.27 -6.09 -12.43
CA SER A 317 2.99 -7.11 -13.21
C SER A 317 4.27 -7.64 -12.59
N THR A 318 5.12 -6.79 -12.02
CA THR A 318 6.36 -7.26 -11.36
C THR A 318 6.03 -8.09 -10.12
N ARG A 319 5.01 -7.70 -9.36
CA ARG A 319 4.52 -8.48 -8.22
C ARG A 319 3.89 -9.81 -8.64
N ARG A 320 3.11 -9.84 -9.73
CA ARG A 320 2.58 -11.08 -10.31
C ARG A 320 3.70 -12.07 -10.63
N ALA A 321 4.73 -11.59 -11.33
CA ALA A 321 5.90 -12.40 -11.67
C ALA A 321 6.60 -12.92 -10.41
N ALA A 322 6.77 -12.08 -9.38
CA ALA A 322 7.38 -12.48 -8.11
C ALA A 322 6.59 -13.56 -7.36
N ILE A 323 5.26 -13.45 -7.34
CA ILE A 323 4.38 -14.43 -6.70
C ILE A 323 4.47 -15.78 -7.44
N LEU A 324 4.34 -15.77 -8.77
CA LEU A 324 4.43 -16.99 -9.58
C LEU A 324 5.80 -17.66 -9.43
N ALA A 325 6.87 -16.87 -9.51
CA ALA A 325 8.23 -17.34 -9.28
C ALA A 325 8.38 -17.98 -7.89
N CYS A 326 7.88 -17.32 -6.84
CA CYS A 326 7.93 -17.84 -5.49
C CYS A 326 7.18 -19.17 -5.38
N LEU A 327 5.95 -19.25 -5.88
CA LEU A 327 5.13 -20.46 -5.82
C LEU A 327 5.78 -21.63 -6.56
N ASN A 328 6.17 -21.44 -7.80
CA ASN A 328 6.75 -22.52 -8.61
C ASN A 328 8.09 -23.00 -8.06
N MET A 329 8.86 -22.10 -7.44
CA MET A 329 10.16 -22.43 -6.86
C MET A 329 10.07 -23.07 -5.47
N THR A 330 9.04 -22.75 -4.68
CA THR A 330 9.02 -23.08 -3.24
C THR A 330 7.84 -23.97 -2.82
N ASN A 331 6.81 -24.11 -3.65
CA ASN A 331 5.61 -24.89 -3.31
C ASN A 331 5.75 -26.41 -3.60
N SER A 332 6.97 -26.95 -3.59
CA SER A 332 7.22 -28.39 -3.68
C SER A 332 7.13 -29.06 -2.30
N GLY A 333 6.90 -30.38 -2.25
CA GLY A 333 6.77 -31.14 -0.99
C GLY A 333 5.65 -30.62 -0.08
N ASP A 334 5.95 -30.48 1.22
CA ASP A 334 5.05 -29.94 2.26
C ASP A 334 4.61 -28.48 2.01
N GLY A 335 5.19 -27.85 0.99
CA GLY A 335 4.86 -26.51 0.49
C GLY A 335 5.39 -25.40 1.38
N SER A 336 5.52 -24.22 0.77
CA SER A 336 5.86 -22.99 1.46
C SER A 336 4.62 -22.21 1.90
N LEU A 337 4.82 -21.24 2.78
CA LEU A 337 3.87 -20.19 3.09
C LEU A 337 4.32 -18.91 2.37
N VAL A 338 3.47 -18.30 1.55
CA VAL A 338 3.82 -17.03 0.89
C VAL A 338 3.17 -15.88 1.65
N VAL A 339 3.94 -14.84 1.95
CA VAL A 339 3.48 -13.62 2.61
C VAL A 339 3.60 -12.46 1.61
N ILE A 340 2.49 -11.80 1.37
CA ILE A 340 2.37 -10.68 0.43
C ILE A 340 2.00 -9.46 1.27
N ASP A 341 2.99 -8.64 1.59
CA ASP A 341 2.80 -7.40 2.36
C ASP A 341 2.50 -6.20 1.44
N GLU A 342 1.70 -5.23 1.88
CA GLU A 342 1.18 -4.13 1.04
C GLU A 342 0.57 -4.63 -0.26
N ALA A 343 -0.38 -5.54 -0.15
CA ALA A 343 -1.11 -6.14 -1.26
C ALA A 343 -2.16 -5.19 -1.89
N ASP A 344 -2.28 -3.93 -1.42
CA ASP A 344 -3.26 -2.96 -1.89
C ASP A 344 -3.26 -2.84 -3.43
N ASN A 345 -2.07 -2.71 -4.05
CA ASN A 345 -1.94 -2.61 -5.52
C ASN A 345 -2.37 -3.88 -6.30
N LEU A 346 -2.40 -5.05 -5.64
CA LEU A 346 -2.81 -6.30 -6.27
C LEU A 346 -4.30 -6.59 -6.04
N LEU A 347 -4.83 -6.20 -4.87
CA LEU A 347 -6.19 -6.53 -4.46
C LEU A 347 -7.21 -5.45 -4.85
N ASN A 348 -6.79 -4.19 -5.01
CA ASN A 348 -7.67 -3.08 -5.35
C ASN A 348 -8.02 -3.12 -6.84
N THR A 349 -9.14 -3.75 -7.18
CA THR A 349 -9.58 -3.94 -8.58
C THR A 349 -10.65 -2.94 -9.04
N ARG A 350 -11.13 -2.03 -8.18
CA ARG A 350 -12.20 -1.06 -8.54
C ARG A 350 -11.72 0.13 -9.38
N GLN A 351 -10.56 0.70 -9.07
CA GLN A 351 -10.02 1.83 -9.86
C GLN A 351 -9.49 1.40 -11.23
N SER A 352 -9.28 0.09 -11.41
CA SER A 352 -8.78 -0.54 -12.63
C SER A 352 -9.70 -0.44 -13.85
N TRP A 353 -10.90 0.15 -13.70
CA TRP A 353 -11.85 0.36 -14.79
C TRP A 353 -11.44 1.53 -15.71
N PHE A 354 -10.78 2.56 -15.17
CA PHE A 354 -10.56 3.82 -15.90
C PHE A 354 -9.24 3.90 -16.67
N SER A 355 -8.28 3.00 -16.41
CA SER A 355 -7.01 2.93 -17.14
C SER A 355 -6.98 1.75 -18.11
N ARG A 356 -6.59 2.00 -19.35
CA ARG A 356 -6.76 1.16 -20.55
C ARG A 356 -6.00 -0.19 -20.58
N GLY A 357 -5.61 -0.77 -19.45
CA GLY A 357 -4.81 -2.02 -19.39
C GLY A 357 -5.21 -3.08 -18.36
N GLU A 358 -6.12 -2.83 -17.41
CA GLU A 358 -6.17 -3.59 -16.14
C GLU A 358 -7.31 -4.63 -16.02
N THR A 359 -8.05 -4.94 -17.09
CA THR A 359 -9.09 -6.00 -17.05
C THR A 359 -8.50 -7.43 -16.92
N GLN A 360 -7.20 -7.61 -17.18
CA GLN A 360 -6.51 -8.90 -17.07
C GLN A 360 -6.12 -9.27 -15.63
N ASP A 361 -5.85 -8.29 -14.76
CA ASP A 361 -5.33 -8.54 -13.40
C ASP A 361 -6.35 -9.22 -12.49
N LYS A 362 -7.64 -8.87 -12.67
CA LYS A 362 -8.74 -9.50 -11.94
C LYS A 362 -8.92 -10.98 -12.30
N GLY A 363 -8.81 -11.33 -13.58
CA GLY A 363 -8.91 -12.72 -14.04
C GLY A 363 -7.78 -13.57 -13.47
N TRP A 364 -6.55 -13.04 -13.56
CA TRP A 364 -5.37 -13.67 -12.99
C TRP A 364 -5.46 -13.84 -11.47
N LEU A 365 -5.86 -12.79 -10.73
CA LEU A 365 -5.94 -12.84 -9.27
C LEU A 365 -6.97 -13.88 -8.80
N ASN A 366 -8.11 -13.94 -9.46
CA ASN A 366 -9.13 -14.94 -9.16
C ASN A 366 -8.61 -16.36 -9.40
N GLN A 367 -7.91 -16.58 -10.52
CA GLN A 367 -7.29 -17.87 -10.80
C GLN A 367 -6.24 -18.22 -9.73
N LEU A 368 -5.36 -17.27 -9.38
CA LEU A 368 -4.33 -17.45 -8.36
C LEU A 368 -4.94 -17.84 -6.99
N LEU A 369 -6.02 -17.19 -6.59
CA LEU A 369 -6.72 -17.48 -5.33
C LEU A 369 -7.49 -18.81 -5.35
N GLU A 370 -7.66 -19.41 -6.53
CA GLU A 370 -8.27 -20.73 -6.72
C GLU A 370 -7.22 -21.82 -6.95
N GLU A 371 -5.94 -21.46 -7.11
CA GLU A 371 -4.86 -22.41 -7.40
C GLU A 371 -4.74 -23.45 -6.27
N PRO A 372 -4.91 -24.75 -6.58
CA PRO A 372 -4.86 -25.80 -5.58
C PRO A 372 -3.54 -25.81 -4.80
N TRP A 373 -3.60 -26.25 -3.55
CA TRP A 373 -2.40 -26.43 -2.71
C TRP A 373 -1.61 -25.16 -2.40
N THR A 374 -2.20 -23.99 -2.58
CA THR A 374 -1.58 -22.71 -2.21
C THR A 374 -1.97 -22.29 -0.79
N ARG A 375 -1.02 -21.66 -0.09
CA ARG A 375 -1.21 -21.09 1.24
C ARG A 375 -0.57 -19.71 1.29
N MET A 376 -1.36 -18.68 1.51
CA MET A 376 -0.85 -17.31 1.48
C MET A 376 -1.43 -16.46 2.59
N ILE A 377 -0.61 -15.54 3.11
CA ILE A 377 -1.06 -14.43 3.95
C ILE A 377 -0.96 -13.16 3.12
N TRP A 378 -2.08 -12.48 2.94
CA TRP A 378 -2.20 -11.21 2.24
C TRP A 378 -2.38 -10.10 3.25
N ILE A 379 -1.61 -9.02 3.14
CA ILE A 379 -1.69 -7.89 4.07
C ILE A 379 -2.03 -6.63 3.27
N THR A 380 -3.12 -5.96 3.64
CA THR A 380 -3.57 -4.72 2.98
C THR A 380 -3.93 -3.67 4.02
N ASN A 381 -3.89 -2.38 3.67
CA ASN A 381 -4.31 -1.33 4.60
C ASN A 381 -5.82 -1.08 4.52
N ASN A 382 -6.39 -1.20 3.33
CA ASN A 382 -7.84 -1.07 3.11
C ASN A 382 -8.39 -2.24 2.28
N ILE A 383 -9.68 -2.51 2.44
CA ILE A 383 -10.46 -3.47 1.65
C ILE A 383 -11.58 -2.81 0.82
N ASP A 384 -11.82 -1.51 0.98
CA ASP A 384 -12.95 -0.81 0.34
C ASP A 384 -12.92 -0.91 -1.20
N ASP A 385 -11.72 -0.93 -1.78
CA ASP A 385 -11.50 -1.01 -3.22
C ASP A 385 -11.39 -2.45 -3.76
N ILE A 386 -11.56 -3.44 -2.89
CA ILE A 386 -11.55 -4.85 -3.26
C ILE A 386 -12.98 -5.26 -3.67
N GLU A 387 -13.09 -5.99 -4.77
CA GLU A 387 -14.35 -6.55 -5.20
C GLU A 387 -14.82 -7.72 -4.34
N SER A 388 -16.15 -7.88 -4.24
CA SER A 388 -16.78 -9.04 -3.58
C SER A 388 -16.37 -10.37 -4.21
N SER A 389 -16.08 -10.39 -5.52
CA SER A 389 -15.59 -11.58 -6.21
C SER A 389 -14.24 -12.05 -5.68
N VAL A 390 -13.34 -11.14 -5.32
CA VAL A 390 -12.04 -11.45 -4.73
C VAL A 390 -12.20 -11.79 -3.25
N LEU A 391 -12.97 -10.98 -2.50
CA LEU A 391 -13.16 -11.15 -1.06
C LEU A 391 -13.70 -12.54 -0.67
N ARG A 392 -14.62 -13.10 -1.45
CA ARG A 392 -15.21 -14.42 -1.18
C ARG A 392 -14.24 -15.62 -1.33
N ARG A 393 -13.01 -15.40 -1.81
CA ARG A 393 -11.99 -16.44 -2.03
C ARG A 393 -10.96 -16.54 -0.90
N PHE A 394 -10.98 -15.61 0.04
CA PHE A 394 -10.20 -15.75 1.26
C PHE A 394 -10.86 -16.77 2.18
N ALA A 395 -10.09 -17.74 2.66
CA ALA A 395 -10.56 -18.76 3.59
C ALA A 395 -10.88 -18.17 4.96
N PHE A 396 -10.15 -17.11 5.35
CA PHE A 396 -10.36 -16.39 6.59
C PHE A 396 -9.80 -14.96 6.49
N SER A 397 -10.30 -14.04 7.31
CA SER A 397 -9.76 -12.68 7.41
C SER A 397 -9.66 -12.19 8.85
N VAL A 398 -8.71 -11.30 9.10
CA VAL A 398 -8.49 -10.66 10.40
C VAL A 398 -8.44 -9.14 10.20
N HIS A 399 -9.36 -8.46 10.88
CA HIS A 399 -9.38 -7.00 10.92
C HIS A 399 -8.53 -6.50 12.10
N PHE A 400 -7.41 -5.86 11.78
CA PHE A 400 -6.58 -5.14 12.73
C PHE A 400 -7.12 -3.72 12.89
N ARG A 401 -7.98 -3.53 13.89
CA ARG A 401 -8.53 -2.23 14.24
C ARG A 401 -7.48 -1.34 14.90
N GLU A 402 -7.75 -0.06 14.98
CA GLU A 402 -6.96 0.83 15.84
C GLU A 402 -7.07 0.38 17.29
N PHE A 403 -5.96 0.50 18.03
CA PHE A 403 -5.93 0.08 19.42
C PHE A 403 -6.69 1.07 20.28
N ASN A 404 -7.65 0.58 21.06
CA ASN A 404 -8.30 1.40 22.09
C ASN A 404 -7.32 1.72 23.24
N ARG A 405 -7.71 2.64 24.13
CA ARG A 405 -6.86 3.12 25.22
C ARG A 405 -6.34 1.98 26.11
N ARG A 406 -7.18 1.01 26.45
CA ARG A 406 -6.78 -0.17 27.27
C ARG A 406 -5.81 -1.08 26.54
N GLN A 407 -6.07 -1.35 25.27
CA GLN A 407 -5.20 -2.14 24.40
C GLN A 407 -3.82 -1.48 24.29
N ARG A 408 -3.76 -0.15 24.09
CA ARG A 408 -2.51 0.60 24.07
C ARG A 408 -1.77 0.51 25.41
N PHE A 409 -2.48 0.54 26.55
CA PHE A 409 -1.86 0.32 27.86
C PHE A 409 -1.18 -1.05 27.94
N ILE A 410 -1.85 -2.12 27.49
CA ILE A 410 -1.28 -3.48 27.44
C ILE A 410 -0.03 -3.51 26.54
N LEU A 411 -0.05 -2.84 25.39
CA LEU A 411 1.10 -2.75 24.49
C LEU A 411 2.29 -2.05 25.16
N TRP A 412 2.05 -0.88 25.78
CA TRP A 412 3.06 -0.15 26.53
C TRP A 412 3.65 -1.00 27.64
N GLU A 413 2.80 -1.63 28.45
CA GLU A 413 3.24 -2.48 29.53
C GLU A 413 4.08 -3.67 29.03
N SER A 414 3.64 -4.34 27.97
CA SER A 414 4.34 -5.49 27.38
C SER A 414 5.73 -5.10 26.87
N VAL A 415 5.84 -3.96 26.18
CA VAL A 415 7.14 -3.46 25.67
C VAL A 415 8.06 -3.05 26.81
N LEU A 416 7.55 -2.34 27.82
CA LEU A 416 8.35 -1.90 28.97
C LEU A 416 8.84 -3.11 29.82
N LYS A 417 8.01 -4.15 29.98
CA LYS A 417 8.38 -5.40 30.65
C LYS A 417 9.48 -6.13 29.89
N ARG A 418 9.38 -6.22 28.56
CA ARG A 418 10.38 -6.86 27.69
C ARG A 418 11.76 -6.20 27.78
N HIS A 419 11.80 -4.88 27.92
CA HIS A 419 13.05 -4.13 28.09
C HIS A 419 13.49 -4.00 29.55
N HIS A 420 12.82 -4.68 30.49
CA HIS A 420 13.12 -4.63 31.93
C HIS A 420 13.09 -3.21 32.53
N VAL A 421 12.28 -2.31 31.97
CA VAL A 421 12.14 -0.91 32.42
C VAL A 421 10.75 -0.57 32.97
N ARG A 422 9.82 -1.54 33.05
CA ARG A 422 8.47 -1.33 33.58
C ARG A 422 8.44 -0.69 34.97
N ASN A 423 9.36 -1.05 35.86
CA ASN A 423 9.44 -0.49 37.22
C ASN A 423 9.74 1.01 37.25
N ARG A 424 10.18 1.60 36.13
CA ARG A 424 10.43 3.03 35.96
C ARG A 424 9.19 3.84 35.60
N PHE A 425 8.04 3.18 35.42
CA PHE A 425 6.80 3.83 34.99
C PHE A 425 5.65 3.35 35.87
N PRO A 426 5.13 4.19 36.78
CA PRO A 426 3.87 3.91 37.45
C PRO A 426 2.71 3.94 36.45
N ASP A 427 1.61 3.29 36.79
CA ASP A 427 0.46 3.13 35.87
C ASP A 427 -0.13 4.47 35.44
N GLU A 428 -0.13 5.48 36.32
CA GLU A 428 -0.51 6.85 35.98
C GLU A 428 0.36 7.47 34.90
N GLU A 429 1.67 7.19 34.90
CA GLU A 429 2.57 7.70 33.86
C GLU A 429 2.35 6.97 32.54
N ILE A 430 2.11 5.65 32.58
CA ILE A 430 1.76 4.88 31.38
C ILE A 430 0.45 5.41 30.79
N ASN A 431 -0.57 5.69 31.60
CA ASN A 431 -1.83 6.28 31.13
C ASN A 431 -1.62 7.64 30.46
N LYS A 432 -0.73 8.49 31.00
CA LYS A 432 -0.33 9.75 30.34
C LYS A 432 0.34 9.53 28.99
N LEU A 433 1.19 8.50 28.87
CA LEU A 433 1.84 8.14 27.60
C LEU A 433 0.84 7.56 26.59
N VAL A 434 -0.06 6.69 27.04
CA VAL A 434 -1.14 6.08 26.23
C VAL A 434 -2.10 7.12 25.65
N ALA A 435 -2.43 8.15 26.44
CA ALA A 435 -3.27 9.26 26.00
C ALA A 435 -2.55 10.19 25.02
N ARG A 436 -1.23 10.35 25.16
CA ARG A 436 -0.44 11.26 24.32
C ARG A 436 0.05 10.64 23.01
N TYR A 437 0.33 9.34 23.01
CA TYR A 437 1.02 8.65 21.92
C TYR A 437 0.16 7.47 21.40
N PRO A 438 -0.73 7.71 20.42
CA PRO A 438 -1.50 6.67 19.74
C PRO A 438 -0.60 5.92 18.74
N VAL A 439 0.44 5.24 19.24
CA VAL A 439 1.48 4.61 18.43
C VAL A 439 1.47 3.08 18.58
N SER A 440 2.06 2.39 17.61
CA SER A 440 2.17 0.93 17.60
C SER A 440 3.25 0.40 18.55
N ALA A 441 3.16 -0.89 18.88
CA ALA A 441 4.18 -1.59 19.67
C ALA A 441 5.59 -1.49 19.05
N ALA A 442 5.70 -1.45 17.72
CA ALA A 442 6.99 -1.32 17.04
C ALA A 442 7.63 0.05 17.30
N ILE A 443 6.83 1.12 17.28
CA ILE A 443 7.28 2.50 17.55
C ILE A 443 7.67 2.64 19.03
N ILE A 444 6.85 2.12 19.95
CA ILE A 444 7.16 2.10 21.39
C ILE A 444 8.49 1.37 21.61
N ASN A 445 8.64 0.19 21.02
CA ASN A 445 9.85 -0.63 21.13
C ASN A 445 11.08 0.09 20.61
N MET A 446 10.98 0.78 19.46
CA MET A 446 12.05 1.57 18.89
C MET A 446 12.44 2.74 19.80
N ALA A 447 11.46 3.50 20.31
CA ALA A 447 11.69 4.64 21.17
C ALA A 447 12.37 4.23 22.50
N VAL A 448 11.89 3.14 23.11
CA VAL A 448 12.47 2.57 24.34
C VAL A 448 13.90 2.06 24.09
N ALA A 449 14.11 1.26 23.04
CA ALA A 449 15.43 0.73 22.72
C ALA A 449 16.45 1.84 22.45
N LYS A 450 16.08 2.85 21.65
CA LYS A 450 16.96 3.99 21.35
C LYS A 450 17.25 4.84 22.56
N ALA A 451 16.27 5.05 23.44
CA ALA A 451 16.50 5.75 24.70
C ALA A 451 17.43 4.96 25.63
N LEU A 452 17.32 3.63 25.69
CA LEU A 452 18.25 2.78 26.46
C LEU A 452 19.68 2.84 25.90
N GLU A 453 19.85 2.88 24.58
CA GLU A 453 21.16 2.98 23.92
C GLU A 453 21.86 4.33 24.16
N THR A 454 21.09 5.40 24.33
CA THR A 454 21.62 6.79 24.34
C THR A 454 21.58 7.48 25.71
N SER A 455 20.78 6.99 26.66
CA SER A 455 20.67 7.61 27.98
C SER A 455 21.81 7.17 28.91
N SER A 456 22.36 8.13 29.67
CA SER A 456 23.17 7.85 30.85
C SER A 456 22.28 7.39 32.02
N ALA A 457 22.84 6.72 33.03
CA ALA A 457 22.14 5.94 34.07
C ALA A 457 21.09 6.67 34.95
N ARG A 458 20.74 7.94 34.69
CA ARG A 458 19.72 8.70 35.44
C ARG A 458 18.31 8.51 34.87
N HIS A 459 17.34 8.37 35.77
CA HIS A 459 15.94 8.02 35.48
C HIS A 459 15.19 9.02 34.57
N SER A 460 15.38 10.33 34.77
CA SER A 460 14.66 11.38 34.02
C SER A 460 15.12 11.50 32.56
N ALA A 461 16.44 11.48 32.33
CA ALA A 461 17.02 11.62 30.99
C ALA A 461 16.53 10.53 30.03
N PHE A 462 16.34 9.30 30.52
CA PHE A 462 15.77 8.21 29.74
C PHE A 462 14.34 8.49 29.26
N GLN A 463 13.46 8.93 30.16
CA GLN A 463 12.06 9.22 29.83
C GLN A 463 11.95 10.39 28.84
N ASP A 464 12.80 11.42 29.00
CA ASP A 464 12.81 12.59 28.13
C ASP A 464 13.28 12.23 26.71
N ILE A 465 14.34 11.43 26.58
CA ILE A 465 14.81 10.93 25.27
C ILE A 465 13.74 10.05 24.61
N MET A 466 13.09 9.18 25.37
CA MET A 466 12.00 8.35 24.85
C MET A 466 10.84 9.22 24.34
N LYS A 467 10.40 10.22 25.12
CA LYS A 467 9.34 11.18 24.71
C LYS A 467 9.77 11.99 23.49
N MET A 468 11.03 12.41 23.40
CA MET A 468 11.58 13.11 22.24
C MET A 468 11.55 12.26 20.97
N ASN A 469 11.94 10.98 21.06
CA ASN A 469 11.87 10.04 19.93
C ASN A 469 10.43 9.83 19.45
N LEU A 470 9.48 9.73 20.37
CA LEU A 470 8.05 9.59 20.05
C LEU A 470 7.46 10.87 19.44
N ASP A 471 7.81 12.03 19.98
CA ASP A 471 7.38 13.34 19.44
C ASP A 471 7.92 13.54 18.01
N ALA A 472 9.16 13.14 17.73
CA ALA A 472 9.74 13.18 16.39
C ALA A 472 8.99 12.26 15.42
N HIS A 473 8.64 11.04 15.85
CA HIS A 473 7.85 10.12 15.04
C HIS A 473 6.46 10.66 14.71
N LEU A 474 5.74 11.18 15.71
CA LEU A 474 4.43 11.80 15.51
C LEU A 474 4.49 13.01 14.56
N THR A 475 5.55 13.81 14.66
CA THR A 475 5.76 14.96 13.77
C THR A 475 5.93 14.50 12.31
N LEU A 476 6.68 13.42 12.07
CA LEU A 476 6.84 12.84 10.74
C LEU A 476 5.52 12.28 10.18
N GLN A 477 4.75 11.55 11.01
CA GLN A 477 3.43 11.04 10.60
C GLN A 477 2.44 12.15 10.27
N ASN A 478 2.59 13.31 10.91
CA ASN A 478 1.74 14.48 10.66
C ASN A 478 2.37 15.45 9.64
N ASN A 479 2.97 14.91 8.57
CA ASN A 479 3.55 15.66 7.45
C ASN A 479 4.61 16.71 7.86
N GLY A 480 5.41 16.40 8.87
CA GLY A 480 6.45 17.29 9.39
C GLY A 480 5.94 18.38 10.33
N VAL A 481 4.64 18.40 10.65
CA VAL A 481 4.03 19.39 11.56
C VAL A 481 3.85 18.76 12.92
N LYS A 482 4.35 19.42 13.98
CA LYS A 482 4.10 18.96 15.34
C LYS A 482 2.58 18.90 15.58
N PRO A 483 2.02 17.74 15.94
CA PRO A 483 0.57 17.64 16.14
C PRO A 483 0.13 18.66 17.18
N ARG A 484 -0.89 19.45 16.83
CA ARG A 484 -1.58 20.28 17.82
C ARG A 484 -2.25 19.29 18.77
N THR A 485 -1.91 19.34 20.06
CA THR A 485 -2.64 18.61 21.10
C THR A 485 -4.04 19.21 21.20
N ALA A 486 -4.92 18.86 20.26
CA ALA A 486 -6.22 19.49 20.06
C ALA A 486 -7.25 19.09 21.13
N ASP A 487 -7.01 17.99 21.85
CA ASP A 487 -8.02 17.37 22.73
C ASP A 487 -7.58 17.22 24.19
N ARG A 488 -6.78 18.17 24.70
CA ARG A 488 -6.61 18.27 26.15
C ARG A 488 -7.78 19.02 26.77
N ILE A 489 -8.29 18.52 27.89
CA ILE A 489 -9.07 19.35 28.81
C ILE A 489 -8.16 20.52 29.16
N ASP A 490 -8.67 21.75 29.06
CA ASP A 490 -7.95 22.91 29.56
C ASP A 490 -7.63 22.63 31.03
N ASP A 491 -6.37 22.63 31.45
CA ASP A 491 -5.98 22.23 32.82
C ASP A 491 -6.73 23.04 33.91
N ASN A 492 -7.31 24.18 33.51
CA ASN A 492 -8.11 25.08 34.34
C ASN A 492 -9.64 24.85 34.23
N TYR A 493 -10.11 23.85 33.49
CA TYR A 493 -11.53 23.52 33.34
C TYR A 493 -12.11 22.96 34.65
N SER A 494 -13.37 23.31 34.93
CA SER A 494 -14.04 23.01 36.18
C SER A 494 -15.46 22.50 36.00
N ILE A 495 -15.71 21.36 36.66
CA ILE A 495 -16.93 21.02 37.39
C ILE A 495 -17.66 22.20 38.04
N ASP A 496 -16.95 22.66 39.06
CA ASP A 496 -17.39 23.63 40.04
C ASP A 496 -17.62 24.97 39.33
N GLY A 497 -18.86 25.45 39.38
CA GLY A 497 -19.27 26.72 38.79
C GLY A 497 -20.15 26.61 37.54
N LEU A 498 -20.22 25.45 36.86
CA LEU A 498 -21.15 25.27 35.75
C LEU A 498 -22.60 25.30 36.22
N HIS A 499 -23.46 25.98 35.47
CA HIS A 499 -24.90 25.98 35.72
C HIS A 499 -25.58 24.94 34.83
N ILE A 500 -25.78 23.75 35.40
CA ILE A 500 -26.37 22.60 34.70
C ILE A 500 -27.76 22.30 35.27
N GLU A 501 -28.73 22.17 34.37
CA GLU A 501 -30.07 21.63 34.63
C GLU A 501 -30.03 20.11 34.51
N GLY A 502 -30.13 19.44 35.65
CA GLY A 502 -30.08 17.99 35.77
C GLY A 502 -29.23 17.55 36.97
N ASN A 503 -29.42 16.32 37.43
CA ASN A 503 -28.59 15.75 38.50
C ASN A 503 -27.32 15.14 37.88
N LEU A 504 -26.31 15.98 37.64
CA LEU A 504 -25.04 15.54 37.06
C LEU A 504 -24.36 14.43 37.90
N PRO A 505 -24.28 14.52 39.24
CA PRO A 505 -23.74 13.41 40.05
C PRO A 505 -24.41 12.06 39.77
N THR A 506 -25.74 12.01 39.72
CA THR A 506 -26.46 10.76 39.39
C THR A 506 -26.18 10.29 37.96
N ILE A 507 -26.08 11.21 37.00
CA ILE A 507 -25.72 10.83 35.61
C ILE A 507 -24.30 10.26 35.56
N MET A 508 -23.36 10.82 36.32
CA MET A 508 -21.99 10.30 36.43
C MET A 508 -21.94 8.91 37.07
N GLU A 509 -22.70 8.67 38.14
CA GLU A 509 -22.82 7.32 38.74
C GLU A 509 -23.42 6.32 37.74
N GLN A 510 -24.45 6.71 37.01
CA GLN A 510 -25.10 5.87 36.00
C GLN A 510 -24.17 5.57 34.81
N ILE A 511 -23.41 6.54 34.34
CA ILE A 511 -22.49 6.35 33.22
C ILE A 511 -21.29 5.49 33.61
N GLU A 512 -20.81 5.58 34.86
CA GLU A 512 -19.79 4.69 35.40
C GLU A 512 -20.30 3.25 35.54
N ALA A 513 -21.52 3.07 36.03
CA ALA A 513 -22.14 1.75 36.12
C ALA A 513 -22.34 1.14 34.73
N PHE A 514 -22.82 1.94 33.77
CA PHE A 514 -22.95 1.56 32.37
C PHE A 514 -21.60 1.18 31.76
N ASP A 515 -20.57 2.01 31.96
CA ASP A 515 -19.21 1.74 31.48
C ASP A 515 -18.70 0.40 32.02
N ARG A 516 -18.86 0.13 33.31
CA ARG A 516 -18.44 -1.14 33.93
C ARG A 516 -19.12 -2.34 33.28
N CYS A 517 -20.43 -2.27 33.06
CA CYS A 517 -21.18 -3.32 32.35
C CYS A 517 -20.72 -3.47 30.90
N LEU A 518 -20.38 -2.37 30.21
CA LEU A 518 -19.90 -2.41 28.83
C LEU A 518 -18.52 -3.07 28.71
N ARG A 519 -17.73 -3.10 29.79
CA ARG A 519 -16.43 -3.79 29.85
C ARG A 519 -16.56 -5.30 30.03
N GLU A 520 -17.73 -5.81 30.45
CA GLU A 520 -17.95 -7.23 30.68
C GLU A 520 -18.32 -7.94 29.36
N PRO A 521 -17.56 -8.98 28.95
CA PRO A 521 -17.72 -9.60 27.63
C PRO A 521 -19.08 -10.28 27.40
N ASP A 522 -19.76 -10.73 28.46
CA ASP A 522 -21.02 -11.50 28.36
C ASP A 522 -22.30 -10.65 28.52
N ASN A 523 -22.18 -9.34 28.77
CA ASN A 523 -23.34 -8.49 29.05
C ASN A 523 -23.94 -7.87 27.76
N HIS A 524 -24.69 -8.68 27.02
CA HIS A 524 -25.37 -8.25 25.78
C HIS A 524 -26.69 -7.47 26.00
N ALA A 525 -27.17 -7.36 27.24
CA ALA A 525 -28.45 -6.74 27.55
C ALA A 525 -28.40 -5.20 27.51
N VAL A 526 -27.25 -4.62 27.82
CA VAL A 526 -27.06 -3.16 27.89
C VAL A 526 -26.66 -2.64 26.51
N ARG A 527 -27.54 -1.80 25.93
CA ARG A 527 -27.39 -1.32 24.55
C ARG A 527 -26.74 0.05 24.44
N ASN A 528 -27.28 1.12 25.01
CA ASN A 528 -26.76 2.47 24.73
C ASN A 528 -26.91 3.44 25.92
N PHE A 529 -26.02 4.44 25.99
CA PHE A 529 -26.12 5.56 26.91
C PHE A 529 -26.08 6.87 26.12
N ASN A 530 -27.27 7.37 25.74
CA ASN A 530 -27.41 8.55 24.89
C ASN A 530 -27.70 9.81 25.72
N LEU A 531 -26.80 10.78 25.63
CA LEU A 531 -26.86 12.09 26.28
C LEU A 531 -27.10 13.19 25.24
N LEU A 532 -28.03 14.09 25.54
CA LEU A 532 -28.22 15.34 24.80
C LEU A 532 -27.82 16.53 25.66
N PHE A 533 -26.79 17.25 25.24
CA PHE A 533 -26.32 18.49 25.86
C PHE A 533 -26.86 19.67 25.08
N TYR A 534 -27.71 20.48 25.71
CA TYR A 534 -28.34 21.62 25.06
C TYR A 534 -28.18 22.90 25.87
N GLY A 535 -28.11 24.06 25.22
CA GLY A 535 -27.98 25.35 25.89
C GLY A 535 -27.25 26.38 25.03
N PRO A 536 -26.92 27.57 25.57
CA PRO A 536 -26.26 28.61 24.78
C PRO A 536 -24.83 28.20 24.34
N PRO A 537 -24.31 28.80 23.26
CA PRO A 537 -22.92 28.58 22.84
C PRO A 537 -21.95 29.06 23.93
N GLY A 538 -20.83 28.36 24.08
CA GLY A 538 -19.82 28.69 25.09
C GLY A 538 -20.13 28.24 26.53
N ALA A 539 -21.26 27.57 26.77
CA ALA A 539 -21.67 27.13 28.11
C ALA A 539 -20.88 25.92 28.68
N GLY A 540 -19.92 25.35 27.94
CA GLY A 540 -19.08 24.23 28.39
C GLY A 540 -19.58 22.83 27.99
N LYS A 541 -20.50 22.72 27.01
CA LYS A 541 -21.04 21.43 26.51
C LYS A 541 -19.94 20.45 26.06
N SER A 542 -19.08 20.88 25.14
CA SER A 542 -18.01 20.05 24.58
C SER A 542 -16.92 19.73 25.61
N GLU A 543 -16.67 20.63 26.56
CA GLU A 543 -15.72 20.38 27.67
C GLU A 543 -16.25 19.34 28.67
N LEU A 544 -17.56 19.35 28.98
CA LEU A 544 -18.16 18.31 29.83
C LEU A 544 -18.06 16.93 29.16
N ALA A 545 -18.27 16.86 27.85
CA ALA A 545 -18.10 15.63 27.10
C ALA A 545 -16.66 15.09 27.18
N ARG A 546 -15.67 15.98 27.08
CA ARG A 546 -14.25 15.64 27.26
C ARG A 546 -13.93 15.21 28.69
N TYR A 547 -14.50 15.88 29.69
CA TYR A 547 -14.40 15.48 31.08
C TYR A 547 -14.93 14.06 31.30
N ILE A 548 -16.12 13.75 30.78
CA ILE A 548 -16.72 12.41 30.89
C ILE A 548 -15.80 11.34 30.27
N ALA A 549 -15.27 11.57 29.08
CA ALA A 549 -14.36 10.61 28.44
C ALA A 549 -13.09 10.36 29.26
N ASN A 550 -12.48 11.42 29.80
CA ASN A 550 -11.30 11.29 30.66
C ASN A 550 -11.61 10.60 31.99
N HIS A 551 -12.75 10.92 32.60
CA HIS A 551 -13.21 10.29 33.85
C HIS A 551 -13.47 8.79 33.68
N LEU A 552 -14.01 8.40 32.53
CA LEU A 552 -14.23 6.99 32.17
C LEU A 552 -12.97 6.27 31.67
N ASP A 553 -11.83 6.95 31.55
CA ASP A 553 -10.61 6.42 30.92
C ASP A 553 -10.87 5.85 29.52
N ARG A 554 -11.69 6.55 28.72
CA ARG A 554 -12.04 6.22 27.34
C ARG A 554 -11.43 7.22 26.35
N GLU A 555 -11.36 6.82 25.09
CA GLU A 555 -11.02 7.74 24.00
C GLU A 555 -12.19 8.70 23.77
N LEU A 556 -11.89 9.97 23.42
CA LEU A 556 -12.91 10.92 23.00
C LEU A 556 -12.91 10.99 21.46
N MET A 557 -14.02 10.59 20.83
CA MET A 557 -14.18 10.69 19.39
C MET A 557 -15.15 11.82 19.07
N VAL A 558 -14.63 13.00 18.72
CA VAL A 558 -15.45 14.15 18.30
C VAL A 558 -15.61 14.13 16.78
N ARG A 559 -16.85 14.22 16.31
CA ARG A 559 -17.21 14.41 14.90
C ARG A 559 -18.20 15.56 14.80
N ARG A 560 -17.90 16.53 13.93
CA ARG A 560 -18.90 17.54 13.55
C ARG A 560 -19.81 16.95 12.49
N VAL A 561 -21.06 17.41 12.44
CA VAL A 561 -21.98 16.98 11.39
C VAL A 561 -21.40 17.26 9.99
N SER A 562 -20.68 18.37 9.81
CA SER A 562 -19.98 18.68 8.55
C SER A 562 -18.99 17.61 8.08
N ASP A 563 -18.43 16.84 9.01
CA ASP A 563 -17.40 15.82 8.72
C ASP A 563 -18.02 14.51 8.22
N ILE A 564 -19.30 14.30 8.52
CA ILE A 564 -20.06 13.08 8.21
C ILE A 564 -20.81 13.24 6.87
N MET A 565 -21.21 14.46 6.55
CA MET A 565 -22.08 14.80 5.43
C MET A 565 -21.33 14.81 4.08
N SER A 566 -21.78 14.00 3.13
CA SER A 566 -21.40 14.08 1.72
C SER A 566 -22.50 14.70 0.87
N LYS A 567 -22.12 15.27 -0.28
CA LYS A 567 -23.07 15.76 -1.30
C LYS A 567 -23.72 14.62 -2.11
N TYR A 568 -23.22 13.39 -2.00
CA TYR A 568 -23.70 12.22 -2.73
C TYR A 568 -24.61 11.34 -1.86
N LEU A 569 -25.72 10.89 -2.44
CA LEU A 569 -26.70 10.01 -1.77
C LEU A 569 -26.07 8.63 -1.50
N GLY A 570 -26.23 8.12 -0.28
CA GLY A 570 -25.68 6.82 0.17
C GLY A 570 -24.30 6.89 0.84
N GLU A 571 -23.43 7.84 0.45
CA GLU A 571 -22.13 8.03 1.10
C GLU A 571 -22.28 8.51 2.55
N THR A 572 -23.22 9.43 2.81
CA THR A 572 -23.51 9.91 4.17
C THR A 572 -23.99 8.79 5.08
N GLU A 573 -24.83 7.86 4.59
CA GLU A 573 -25.33 6.72 5.39
C GLU A 573 -24.19 5.76 5.75
N GLN A 574 -23.30 5.47 4.79
CA GLN A 574 -22.08 4.69 5.03
C GLN A 574 -21.15 5.38 6.04
N ASN A 575 -21.00 6.70 5.95
CA ASN A 575 -20.18 7.48 6.89
C ASN A 575 -20.76 7.47 8.30
N ILE A 576 -22.08 7.62 8.45
CA ILE A 576 -22.76 7.53 9.75
C ILE A 576 -22.48 6.15 10.37
N ASN A 577 -22.76 5.07 9.63
CA ASN A 577 -22.51 3.70 10.11
C ASN A 577 -21.03 3.49 10.48
N ARG A 578 -20.09 3.97 9.66
CA ARG A 578 -18.65 3.90 9.91
C ARG A 578 -18.28 4.60 11.22
N VAL A 579 -18.77 5.82 11.46
CA VAL A 579 -18.47 6.59 12.68
C VAL A 579 -18.95 5.85 13.93
N PHE A 580 -20.17 5.31 13.94
CA PHE A 580 -20.68 4.54 15.08
C PHE A 580 -19.90 3.24 15.29
N SER A 581 -19.61 2.50 14.21
CA SER A 581 -18.82 1.27 14.27
C SER A 581 -17.39 1.49 14.76
N GLU A 582 -16.76 2.59 14.34
CA GLU A 582 -15.43 3.03 14.77
C GLU A 582 -15.43 3.37 16.26
N ALA A 583 -16.42 4.14 16.73
CA ALA A 583 -16.58 4.48 18.14
C ALA A 583 -16.79 3.24 19.03
N GLU A 584 -17.62 2.29 18.60
CA GLU A 584 -17.86 1.03 19.32
C GLU A 584 -16.57 0.19 19.38
N ALA A 585 -15.84 0.09 18.26
CA ALA A 585 -14.57 -0.62 18.19
C ALA A 585 -13.48 -0.01 19.08
N MET A 586 -13.39 1.32 19.11
CA MET A 586 -12.44 2.05 19.95
C MET A 586 -12.87 2.15 21.40
N GLU A 587 -14.07 1.64 21.75
CA GLU A 587 -14.65 1.84 23.07
C GLU A 587 -14.68 3.34 23.45
N ALA A 588 -14.91 4.21 22.48
CA ALA A 588 -14.83 5.66 22.63
C ALA A 588 -16.14 6.26 23.15
N VAL A 589 -16.03 7.41 23.80
CA VAL A 589 -17.17 8.33 23.96
C VAL A 589 -17.34 9.08 22.65
N LEU A 590 -18.43 8.81 21.94
CA LEU A 590 -18.75 9.45 20.67
C LEU A 590 -19.43 10.80 20.93
N VAL A 591 -18.83 11.89 20.46
CA VAL A 591 -19.41 13.23 20.52
C VAL A 591 -19.80 13.68 19.12
N ILE A 592 -21.08 13.98 18.95
CA ILE A 592 -21.61 14.61 17.75
C ILE A 592 -21.89 16.08 18.07
N ASP A 593 -21.00 16.94 17.61
CA ASP A 593 -21.08 18.38 17.86
C ASP A 593 -22.01 19.04 16.83
N GLU A 594 -22.80 20.03 17.26
CA GLU A 594 -23.78 20.76 16.41
C GLU A 594 -24.84 19.84 15.78
N ALA A 595 -25.36 18.89 16.57
CA ALA A 595 -26.37 17.93 16.13
C ALA A 595 -27.71 18.58 15.71
N ASP A 596 -27.94 19.84 16.05
CA ASP A 596 -29.07 20.64 15.56
C ASP A 596 -29.09 20.82 14.03
N SER A 597 -27.93 20.75 13.38
CA SER A 597 -27.86 20.78 11.92
C SER A 597 -28.47 19.54 11.23
N PHE A 598 -28.67 18.47 11.99
CA PHE A 598 -29.07 17.15 11.49
C PHE A 598 -30.38 16.63 12.09
N LEU A 599 -30.66 17.00 13.35
CA LEU A 599 -31.84 16.60 14.11
C LEU A 599 -32.97 17.65 14.06
N PHE A 600 -32.99 18.50 13.04
CA PHE A 600 -33.98 19.56 12.87
C PHE A 600 -35.38 18.98 12.62
N ASN A 601 -36.42 19.77 12.91
CA ASN A 601 -37.80 19.34 12.70
C ASN A 601 -38.06 18.99 11.21
N ARG A 602 -38.40 17.72 10.97
CA ARG A 602 -38.58 17.09 9.66
C ARG A 602 -39.64 17.78 8.80
N GLU A 603 -40.60 18.47 9.40
CA GLU A 603 -41.63 19.25 8.69
C GLU A 603 -41.03 20.42 7.89
N PHE A 604 -39.84 20.89 8.26
CA PHE A 604 -39.10 21.94 7.56
C PHE A 604 -38.04 21.39 6.59
N ALA A 605 -37.92 20.06 6.44
CA ALA A 605 -36.99 19.46 5.49
C ALA A 605 -37.42 19.76 4.05
N VAL A 606 -36.52 20.37 3.28
CA VAL A 606 -36.80 20.73 1.88
C VAL A 606 -36.50 19.55 0.96
N ARG A 607 -35.62 18.64 1.39
CA ARG A 607 -35.14 17.54 0.56
C ARG A 607 -35.35 16.19 1.23
N SER A 608 -35.81 15.21 0.46
CA SER A 608 -36.08 13.85 0.95
C SER A 608 -34.85 13.14 1.55
N TRP A 609 -33.65 13.49 1.08
CA TRP A 609 -32.41 12.89 1.57
C TRP A 609 -32.05 13.34 2.99
N GLU A 610 -32.47 14.53 3.42
CA GLU A 610 -32.24 15.02 4.79
C GLU A 610 -32.98 14.11 5.78
N ILE A 611 -34.20 13.69 5.43
CA ILE A 611 -35.01 12.75 6.23
C ILE A 611 -34.36 11.36 6.29
N SER A 612 -33.83 10.85 5.16
CA SER A 612 -33.15 9.55 5.12
C SER A 612 -31.94 9.51 6.05
N GLN A 613 -31.12 10.56 5.98
CA GLN A 613 -29.94 10.70 6.84
C GLN A 613 -30.35 10.72 8.31
N THR A 614 -31.31 11.58 8.71
CA THR A 614 -31.82 11.62 10.09
C THR A 614 -32.29 10.26 10.57
N ASN A 615 -32.99 9.49 9.74
CA ASN A 615 -33.44 8.14 10.10
C ASN A 615 -32.28 7.15 10.29
N GLU A 616 -31.26 7.19 9.43
CA GLU A 616 -30.09 6.31 9.54
C GLU A 616 -29.35 6.57 10.87
N PHE A 617 -29.09 7.83 11.21
CA PHE A 617 -28.45 8.17 12.48
C PHE A 617 -29.26 7.73 13.69
N LEU A 618 -30.58 7.95 13.70
CA LEU A 618 -31.43 7.47 14.81
C LEU A 618 -31.44 5.94 14.90
N THR A 619 -31.36 5.25 13.76
CA THR A 619 -31.23 3.79 13.72
C THR A 619 -29.88 3.35 14.31
N GLN A 620 -28.79 4.03 13.98
CA GLN A 620 -27.48 3.75 14.56
C GLN A 620 -27.44 4.07 16.06
N MET A 621 -28.05 5.18 16.51
CA MET A 621 -28.17 5.50 17.94
C MET A 621 -28.86 4.39 18.75
N GLU A 622 -29.87 3.73 18.18
CA GLU A 622 -30.60 2.63 18.84
C GLU A 622 -29.78 1.34 18.91
N ARG A 623 -28.87 1.13 17.94
CA ARG A 623 -28.00 -0.07 17.86
C ARG A 623 -26.66 0.11 18.55
N PHE A 624 -26.21 1.35 18.70
CA PHE A 624 -24.87 1.69 19.15
C PHE A 624 -24.58 1.18 20.54
N ARG A 625 -23.52 0.39 20.71
CA ARG A 625 -23.05 -0.07 22.01
C ARG A 625 -21.98 0.82 22.60
N GLY A 626 -22.41 1.95 23.16
CA GLY A 626 -21.48 2.90 23.75
C GLY A 626 -22.14 4.11 24.39
N VAL A 627 -21.30 5.10 24.71
CA VAL A 627 -21.72 6.40 25.22
C VAL A 627 -21.74 7.38 24.05
N LEU A 628 -22.93 7.91 23.75
CA LEU A 628 -23.13 8.95 22.75
C LEU A 628 -23.49 10.26 23.43
N ILE A 629 -22.81 11.34 23.07
CA ILE A 629 -23.08 12.70 23.52
C ILE A 629 -23.36 13.56 22.29
N CYS A 630 -24.58 14.04 22.14
CA CYS A 630 -24.91 15.04 21.12
C CYS A 630 -24.96 16.43 21.75
N THR A 631 -24.35 17.43 21.12
CA THR A 631 -24.47 18.83 21.54
C THR A 631 -25.44 19.58 20.63
N SER A 632 -26.17 20.54 21.18
CA SER A 632 -27.05 21.43 20.42
C SER A 632 -27.08 22.82 21.03
N ASN A 633 -27.07 23.84 20.17
CA ASN A 633 -27.31 25.23 20.57
C ASN A 633 -28.79 25.63 20.44
N ARG A 634 -29.61 24.80 19.79
CA ARG A 634 -30.99 25.12 19.38
C ARG A 634 -31.96 24.01 19.77
N PHE A 635 -32.17 23.84 21.07
CA PHE A 635 -33.05 22.79 21.59
C PHE A 635 -34.49 22.86 21.03
N ALA A 636 -35.00 24.07 20.83
CA ALA A 636 -36.37 24.30 20.33
C ALA A 636 -36.57 23.84 18.87
N ASP A 637 -35.50 23.78 18.08
CA ASP A 637 -35.56 23.45 16.66
C ASP A 637 -35.46 21.93 16.42
N LEU A 638 -35.18 21.15 17.47
CA LEU A 638 -34.98 19.70 17.39
C LEU A 638 -36.32 18.94 17.23
N ASP A 639 -36.31 17.90 16.39
CA ASP A 639 -37.44 17.01 16.20
C ASP A 639 -37.80 16.25 17.49
N SER A 640 -39.09 16.28 17.85
CA SER A 640 -39.63 15.60 19.03
C SER A 640 -39.37 14.09 19.04
N ALA A 641 -39.35 13.45 17.86
CA ALA A 641 -39.05 12.02 17.73
C ALA A 641 -37.56 11.69 17.99
N SER A 642 -36.67 12.64 17.71
CA SER A 642 -35.23 12.54 18.01
C SER A 642 -34.98 12.70 19.51
N ILE A 643 -35.64 13.68 20.16
CA ILE A 643 -35.50 13.96 21.60
C ILE A 643 -35.86 12.74 22.47
N ARG A 644 -36.83 11.91 22.04
CA ARG A 644 -37.27 10.70 22.77
C ARG A 644 -36.22 9.58 22.82
N ARG A 645 -35.22 9.59 21.93
CA ARG A 645 -34.16 8.57 21.84
C ARG A 645 -32.93 8.85 22.71
N PHE A 646 -32.91 10.01 23.37
CA PHE A 646 -31.91 10.34 24.39
C PHE A 646 -32.42 9.96 25.76
N ASN A 647 -31.69 9.06 26.43
CA ASN A 647 -31.96 8.60 27.80
C ASN A 647 -31.83 9.76 28.79
N HIS A 648 -30.85 10.64 28.57
CA HIS A 648 -30.52 11.74 29.46
C HIS A 648 -30.43 13.05 28.69
N LYS A 649 -30.97 14.12 29.28
CA LYS A 649 -31.00 15.46 28.70
C LYS A 649 -30.42 16.41 29.73
N VAL A 650 -29.35 17.09 29.37
CA VAL A 650 -28.58 17.96 30.27
C VAL A 650 -28.65 19.38 29.71
N GLY A 651 -29.37 20.24 30.42
CA GLY A 651 -29.50 21.64 30.05
C GLY A 651 -28.34 22.46 30.59
N PHE A 652 -27.76 23.31 29.76
CA PHE A 652 -26.74 24.27 30.14
C PHE A 652 -27.36 25.66 30.17
N ARG A 653 -27.11 26.38 31.26
CA ARG A 653 -27.57 27.76 31.45
C ARG A 653 -26.37 28.70 31.58
N PRO A 654 -26.58 30.01 31.39
CA PRO A 654 -25.59 30.99 31.81
C PRO A 654 -25.21 30.78 33.28
N LEU A 655 -23.97 31.11 33.61
CA LEU A 655 -23.38 30.89 34.92
C LEU A 655 -24.18 31.63 36.00
N LYS A 656 -24.21 31.03 37.19
CA LYS A 656 -24.70 31.71 38.40
C LYS A 656 -23.66 32.73 38.88
N PRO A 657 -24.03 33.72 39.70
CA PRO A 657 -23.09 34.68 40.27
C PRO A 657 -21.84 34.02 40.89
N GLU A 658 -22.03 32.94 41.65
CA GLU A 658 -20.93 32.20 42.27
C GLU A 658 -20.04 31.51 41.21
N GLY A 659 -20.67 31.04 40.12
CA GLY A 659 -19.99 30.45 38.97
C GLY A 659 -19.08 31.45 38.25
N ASN A 660 -19.50 32.71 38.11
CA ASN A 660 -18.67 33.77 37.52
C ASN A 660 -17.35 33.92 38.29
N VAL A 661 -17.42 33.95 39.62
CA VAL A 661 -16.25 34.09 40.50
C VAL A 661 -15.33 32.88 40.36
N ILE A 662 -15.88 31.66 40.31
CA ILE A 662 -15.08 30.43 40.15
C ILE A 662 -14.35 30.43 38.81
N PHE A 663 -15.04 30.71 37.70
CA PHE A 663 -14.42 30.74 36.37
C PHE A 663 -13.41 31.88 36.24
N TYR A 664 -13.67 33.05 36.83
CA TYR A 664 -12.71 34.15 36.87
C TYR A 664 -11.42 33.74 37.59
N LYS A 665 -11.54 33.16 38.80
CA LYS A 665 -10.39 32.75 39.61
C LYS A 665 -9.51 31.72 38.89
N ARG A 666 -10.13 30.79 38.16
CA ARG A 666 -9.38 29.74 37.44
C ARG A 666 -8.76 30.24 36.13
N LEU A 667 -9.46 31.08 35.37
CA LEU A 667 -9.04 31.41 34.00
C LEU A 667 -8.33 32.76 33.86
N LEU A 668 -8.58 33.71 34.77
CA LEU A 668 -8.15 35.11 34.61
C LEU A 668 -7.23 35.62 35.72
N THR A 669 -7.27 35.05 36.94
CA THR A 669 -6.42 35.55 38.04
C THR A 669 -4.92 35.45 37.73
N GLY A 670 -4.48 34.44 36.99
CA GLY A 670 -3.07 34.30 36.60
C GLY A 670 -2.56 35.37 35.62
N LEU A 671 -3.43 36.25 35.11
CA LEU A 671 -3.07 37.34 34.21
C LEU A 671 -2.81 38.68 34.95
N SER A 672 -3.03 38.75 36.26
CA SER A 672 -2.76 39.93 37.07
C SER A 672 -1.87 39.57 38.27
N GLU A 673 -1.05 40.50 38.73
CA GLU A 673 -0.15 40.29 39.88
C GLU A 673 -0.85 40.48 41.22
N THR A 674 -1.96 41.23 41.24
CA THR A 674 -2.73 41.49 42.46
C THR A 674 -3.79 40.43 42.68
N PRO A 675 -4.19 40.16 43.94
CA PRO A 675 -5.32 39.28 44.21
C PRO A 675 -6.65 40.00 43.97
N LEU A 676 -7.65 39.23 43.53
CA LEU A 676 -9.03 39.70 43.37
C LEU A 676 -9.60 40.21 44.71
N ASN A 677 -9.99 41.48 44.77
CA ASN A 677 -10.54 42.08 45.99
C ASN A 677 -12.07 41.88 46.11
N SER A 678 -12.65 42.25 47.27
CA SER A 678 -14.08 42.07 47.53
C SER A 678 -14.97 42.89 46.59
N MET A 679 -14.60 44.14 46.31
CA MET A 679 -15.34 45.02 45.40
C MET A 679 -15.40 44.47 43.97
N GLU A 680 -14.29 43.93 43.46
CA GLU A 680 -14.21 43.28 42.15
C GLU A 680 -14.98 41.96 42.12
N THR A 681 -15.02 41.22 43.23
CA THR A 681 -15.85 40.03 43.37
C THR A 681 -17.33 40.38 43.27
N ASP A 682 -17.78 41.42 43.99
CA ASP A 682 -19.16 41.92 43.92
C ASP A 682 -19.51 42.38 42.49
N MET A 683 -18.56 43.04 41.80
CA MET A 683 -18.74 43.46 40.41
C MET A 683 -18.93 42.28 39.45
N LEU A 684 -18.28 41.14 39.68
CA LEU A 684 -18.39 39.91 38.89
C LEU A 684 -19.72 39.19 39.12
N GLU A 685 -20.18 39.14 40.36
CA GLU A 685 -21.45 38.50 40.73
C GLU A 685 -22.66 39.21 40.10
N GLN A 686 -22.55 40.53 39.85
CA GLN A 686 -23.58 41.34 39.20
C GLN A 686 -23.65 41.16 37.67
N ILE A 687 -22.67 40.50 37.04
CA ILE A 687 -22.71 40.27 35.59
C ILE A 687 -23.57 39.05 35.29
N HIS A 688 -24.68 39.27 34.60
CA HIS A 688 -25.57 38.21 34.14
C HIS A 688 -25.20 37.73 32.73
N ASP A 689 -25.70 36.55 32.37
CA ASP A 689 -25.62 36.00 31.00
C ASP A 689 -24.20 35.64 30.52
N LEU A 690 -23.26 35.47 31.45
CA LEU A 690 -21.92 34.97 31.16
C LEU A 690 -21.90 33.46 31.00
N THR A 691 -21.00 33.00 30.14
CA THR A 691 -20.67 31.59 29.90
C THR A 691 -19.16 31.38 30.03
N PRO A 692 -18.67 30.16 30.32
CA PRO A 692 -17.24 29.88 30.36
C PRO A 692 -16.46 30.32 29.11
N GLY A 693 -17.10 30.27 27.94
CA GLY A 693 -16.52 30.75 26.68
C GLY A 693 -16.15 32.24 26.71
N ASP A 694 -16.89 33.08 27.44
CA ASP A 694 -16.63 34.52 27.54
C ASP A 694 -15.34 34.80 28.32
N PHE A 695 -15.13 34.06 29.40
CA PHE A 695 -13.87 34.11 30.16
C PHE A 695 -12.68 33.67 29.30
N ARG A 696 -12.86 32.69 28.40
CA ARG A 696 -11.81 32.29 27.46
C ARG A 696 -11.49 33.38 26.45
N ILE A 697 -12.51 34.03 25.88
CA ILE A 697 -12.34 35.16 24.95
C ILE A 697 -11.58 36.30 25.63
N VAL A 698 -11.95 36.64 26.87
CA VAL A 698 -11.27 37.68 27.66
C VAL A 698 -9.83 37.25 27.99
N ARG A 699 -9.61 36.00 28.42
CA ARG A 699 -8.26 35.46 28.67
C ARG A 699 -7.38 35.61 27.45
N ASP A 700 -7.84 35.16 26.29
CA ASP A 700 -7.06 35.17 25.06
C ASP A 700 -6.80 36.60 24.55
N ARG A 701 -7.72 37.55 24.83
CA ARG A 701 -7.52 38.99 24.57
C ARG A 701 -6.40 39.58 25.43
N PHE A 702 -6.33 39.23 26.70
CA PHE A 702 -5.40 39.83 27.65
C PHE A 702 -4.07 39.08 27.78
N ALA A 703 -4.00 37.79 27.43
CA ALA A 703 -2.80 36.96 27.53
C ALA A 703 -1.61 37.43 26.67
N ILE A 704 -1.82 38.38 25.75
CA ILE A 704 -0.79 38.96 24.88
C ILE A 704 -0.04 40.11 25.59
N PHE A 705 -0.59 40.66 26.68
CA PHE A 705 -0.01 41.78 27.43
C PHE A 705 0.82 41.29 28.62
N GLU A 706 1.79 42.11 29.04
CA GLU A 706 2.55 41.90 30.29
C GLU A 706 1.60 42.03 31.50
N ALA A 707 1.71 41.10 32.47
CA ALA A 707 0.82 41.02 33.64
C ALA A 707 0.75 42.33 34.44
N GLU A 708 1.85 43.08 34.49
CA GLU A 708 1.97 44.39 35.15
C GLU A 708 1.01 45.46 34.59
N ARG A 709 0.49 45.28 33.37
CA ARG A 709 -0.40 46.23 32.68
C ARG A 709 -1.89 45.85 32.74
N ILE A 710 -2.22 44.73 33.39
CA ILE A 710 -3.57 44.16 33.39
C ILE A 710 -4.15 44.26 34.81
N SER A 711 -5.17 45.10 34.98
CA SER A 711 -5.96 45.13 36.22
C SER A 711 -7.17 44.20 36.15
N HIS A 712 -7.61 43.72 37.31
CA HIS A 712 -8.85 42.95 37.42
C HIS A 712 -10.07 43.72 36.89
N THR A 713 -10.15 45.02 37.16
CA THR A 713 -11.21 45.91 36.65
C THR A 713 -11.29 45.93 35.13
N MET A 714 -10.16 45.99 34.41
CA MET A 714 -10.15 45.96 32.94
C MET A 714 -10.71 44.64 32.39
N MET A 715 -10.38 43.50 33.02
CA MET A 715 -10.90 42.19 32.62
C MET A 715 -12.40 42.05 32.93
N ILE A 716 -12.86 42.59 34.06
CA ILE A 716 -14.28 42.60 34.46
C ILE A 716 -15.11 43.46 33.49
N ASP A 717 -14.62 44.64 33.11
CA ASP A 717 -15.30 45.51 32.14
C ASP A 717 -15.34 44.86 30.75
N ALA A 718 -14.30 44.13 30.35
CA ALA A 718 -14.34 43.34 29.13
C ALA A 718 -15.41 42.23 29.17
N LEU A 719 -15.57 41.53 30.30
CA LEU A 719 -16.65 40.54 30.49
C LEU A 719 -18.04 41.20 30.42
N ARG A 720 -18.21 42.39 31.01
CA ARG A 720 -19.46 43.15 30.91
C ARG A 720 -19.80 43.50 29.46
N GLU A 721 -18.81 43.89 28.67
CA GLU A 721 -19.01 44.20 27.26
C GLU A 721 -19.42 42.95 26.46
N GLU A 722 -18.79 41.80 26.70
CA GLU A 722 -19.20 40.54 26.07
C GLU A 722 -20.66 40.17 26.40
N ALA A 723 -21.05 40.26 27.68
CA ALA A 723 -22.43 40.02 28.10
C ALA A 723 -23.42 40.99 27.42
N ARG A 724 -23.04 42.27 27.25
CA ARG A 724 -23.86 43.29 26.58
C ARG A 724 -24.04 43.00 25.09
N VAL A 725 -22.97 42.62 24.39
CA VAL A 725 -23.01 42.30 22.95
C VAL A 725 -23.92 41.11 22.66
N LYS A 726 -23.90 40.08 23.52
CA LYS A 726 -24.79 38.92 23.39
C LYS A 726 -26.28 39.28 23.47
N LYS A 727 -26.66 40.13 24.44
CA LYS A 727 -28.06 40.61 24.56
C LYS A 727 -28.55 41.32 23.31
N VAL A 728 -27.69 42.12 22.67
CA VAL A 728 -28.03 42.84 21.43
C VAL A 728 -28.22 41.86 20.26
N GLN A 729 -27.44 40.78 20.19
CA GLN A 729 -27.61 39.75 19.16
C GLN A 729 -28.87 38.89 19.37
N GLU A 730 -29.20 38.52 20.61
CA GLU A 730 -30.40 37.74 20.93
C GLU A 730 -31.68 38.55 20.69
N GLY A 731 -31.69 39.85 21.04
CA GLY A 731 -32.83 40.74 20.82
C GLY A 731 -33.15 41.05 19.35
N LYS A 732 -32.23 40.80 18.41
CA LYS A 732 -32.45 41.00 16.96
C LYS A 732 -33.19 39.85 16.28
N LYS A 733 -33.37 38.68 16.92
CA LYS A 733 -34.02 37.51 16.30
C LYS A 733 -35.56 37.52 16.31
N THR A 734 -36.21 38.54 16.88
CA THR A 734 -37.68 38.65 17.03
C THR A 734 -38.41 39.58 16.04
N PHE A 735 -37.95 39.67 14.79
CA PHE A 735 -38.74 40.32 13.71
C PHE A 735 -38.77 39.48 12.44
N GLY A 736 -39.56 38.41 12.46
CA GLY A 736 -39.95 37.63 11.29
C GLY A 736 -41.42 37.86 10.93
N PHE A 737 -41.64 38.55 9.81
CA PHE A 737 -42.85 38.54 8.97
C PHE A 737 -44.22 38.66 9.66
N MET A 738 -44.70 39.90 9.82
CA MET A 738 -46.14 40.17 9.81
C MET A 738 -46.65 39.92 8.38
N ARG A 739 -47.37 38.80 8.16
CA ARG A 739 -48.16 38.57 6.95
C ARG A 739 -49.22 39.65 6.84
N SER A 740 -49.17 40.52 5.83
CA SER A 740 -50.33 41.30 5.41
C SER A 740 -51.40 40.34 4.91
N ARG A 741 -52.57 40.37 5.55
CA ARG A 741 -53.81 39.84 4.98
C ARG A 741 -54.47 40.97 4.18
N ALA A 742 -55.08 40.55 3.06
CA ALA A 742 -55.77 41.32 2.02
C ALA A 742 -54.86 41.86 0.92
#